data_AF-A0A266QA66-F1
#
_entry.id   AF-A0A266QA66-F1
#
_cell.length_a   1.000
_cell.length_b   1.000
_cell.length_c   1.000
_cell.angle_alpha   90.00
_cell.angle_beta   90.00
_cell.angle_gamma   90.00
#
_symmetry.space_group_name_H-M   'P 1'
#
loop_
_entity.id
_entity.type
_entity.pdbx_description
1 polymer ?
#
loop_
_entity_poly.entity_id
_entity_poly.type
_entity_poly.pdbx_seq_one_letter_code
_entity_poly.pdbx_strand_id
1 'polypeptide(L)'
;MYKLVFRGELAEGALRADAIAKLSLLLKQPPERIEQSLFSGKACVIKRVDDALLAARWQGAFAKAGAVLSIVEEVAEPAPVIHEPSPSPDSIQPDPSIQSSLPSPSQSDASPPRHLRKWLVGSLVCLIVLVASAAVVWQQGYLNRWLLSAVSDEEKTLLAAMADPQLLAIARVDLELMRKLDPAMANAEQLHNLPGADTDLWRILARPDSDIQPQATQVYAVALATNTIEVAIVARGNFAPEKITRVLNEHYRIDRQDGDGIWLMPPDTNGCVKHEPILAQLSQGQLLIGAPAAVKRIALRLNNKAQAGVDLTHWQQGLGGKLFSLAIFSPARWRAEEAGIVQYALGKMAAEMGPVTEVYLDAEPDLVSKGVNINLSLISRDQQFINNTHKTLQITLDKTRQQIAQDWPEVSAIYDRLQLNHSAQQLQASIRFDQQINDELSALLSSMLSISAATEQSAVVQQEVIDENPARFAKAHREQLIPFAPQDDFMDAVYKTAAGPFGLGVESLALQDGRIQVKVGVKAYDLPNLGNENSSAFLVVTDVLDQQGNSLLALAPACGESDPRAPEAIQYSYAINRIQDGQFVPGRALTGGKTIALPAGVNLGQVARIKGYIDYHLPLDVETKIVDAPLAGKLVDLHGTRIRFKSTGASSLRFEYSGATEHLLQVNALNAANKPLSSSSAMRSSLFWGSGKSASLDFKGTVEKAEIVVASAIENQRYDFELNRIAPPEKAFVVAKAFPEPIREQQFEQFIAAQAPVINEFPFDPPKTSVSAAPALLAISDVRTNNAAGLSIEGAVYTDIALPLYERMSVAQLYMEQVQDAGAQHYPVNTLVPLSFERQGGVTLNNVYQPDEKTPWLRADFSLKAADIRTDNIKQLRGELRFFLPTAVHAESVPFTLGPVWTGTKSSLQLHEWKTGRLVFSVQGAYDEIVGLKAFDGDGKLISQPPYYSAVFGEPQLIVEISELPVRLEVETAAESQELVVPFDLAMPEG
;
A
#
# COMPACT_ATOMS: atom_id res chain seq x y z
N MET A 1 -5.28 -34.93 -8.27
CA MET A 1 -4.24 -34.33 -7.40
C MET A 1 -4.64 -34.55 -5.95
N TYR A 2 -3.69 -34.74 -5.04
CA TYR A 2 -3.92 -34.94 -3.61
C TYR A 2 -3.30 -33.79 -2.80
N LYS A 3 -4.11 -33.15 -1.94
CA LYS A 3 -3.64 -32.20 -0.93
C LYS A 3 -3.24 -32.95 0.33
N LEU A 4 -2.03 -32.70 0.81
CA LEU A 4 -1.53 -33.20 2.09
C LEU A 4 -1.75 -32.11 3.14
N VAL A 5 -2.69 -32.33 4.06
CA VAL A 5 -3.15 -31.32 5.02
C VAL A 5 -2.78 -31.76 6.44
N PHE A 6 -1.96 -30.96 7.11
CA PHE A 6 -1.64 -31.16 8.53
C PHE A 6 -2.45 -30.20 9.40
N ARG A 7 -2.87 -30.65 10.59
CA ARG A 7 -3.81 -29.91 11.46
C ARG A 7 -3.27 -29.63 12.87
N GLY A 8 -1.98 -29.88 13.11
CA GLY A 8 -1.40 -29.87 14.47
C GLY A 8 -1.70 -31.13 15.28
N GLU A 9 -2.43 -32.09 14.71
CA GLU A 9 -2.80 -33.36 15.33
C GLU A 9 -1.58 -34.25 15.58
N LEU A 10 -1.43 -34.73 16.81
CA LEU A 10 -0.37 -35.66 17.22
C LEU A 10 -0.85 -37.10 17.07
N ALA A 11 0.08 -38.01 16.75
CA ALA A 11 -0.19 -39.45 16.81
C ALA A 11 -0.39 -39.89 18.27
N GLU A 12 -1.18 -40.93 18.50
CA GLU A 12 -1.50 -41.40 19.85
C GLU A 12 -0.22 -41.77 20.63
N GLY A 13 -0.05 -41.16 21.81
CA GLY A 13 1.13 -41.32 22.66
C GLY A 13 2.36 -40.46 22.29
N ALA A 14 2.32 -39.66 21.21
CA ALA A 14 3.43 -38.78 20.85
C ALA A 14 3.46 -37.48 21.68
N LEU A 15 4.64 -37.10 22.17
CA LEU A 15 4.85 -35.80 22.84
C LEU A 15 4.99 -34.67 21.80
N ARG A 16 4.39 -33.50 22.08
CA ARG A 16 4.41 -32.35 21.16
C ARG A 16 5.83 -31.86 20.82
N ALA A 17 6.74 -31.83 21.80
CA ALA A 17 8.13 -31.45 21.59
C ALA A 17 8.88 -32.43 20.68
N ASP A 18 8.74 -33.74 20.93
CA ASP A 18 9.27 -34.80 20.05
C ASP A 18 8.73 -34.69 18.63
N ALA A 19 7.44 -34.39 18.46
CA ALA A 19 6.82 -34.26 17.16
C ALA A 19 7.26 -33.00 16.42
N ILE A 20 7.43 -31.87 17.12
CA ILE A 20 8.07 -30.66 16.57
C ILE A 20 9.50 -30.98 16.11
N ALA A 21 10.30 -31.65 16.95
CA ALA A 21 11.69 -32.01 16.65
C ALA A 21 11.84 -33.07 15.53
N LYS A 22 10.84 -33.93 15.32
CA LYS A 22 10.83 -34.89 14.20
C LYS A 22 10.26 -34.26 12.92
N LEU A 23 9.34 -33.30 13.02
CA LEU A 23 8.83 -32.57 11.86
C LEU A 23 9.80 -31.48 11.37
N SER A 24 10.63 -30.89 12.24
CA SER A 24 11.73 -30.00 11.82
C SER A 24 12.73 -30.74 10.94
N LEU A 25 13.11 -31.96 11.34
CA LEU A 25 13.95 -32.85 10.53
C LEU A 25 13.23 -33.33 9.25
N LEU A 26 11.93 -33.65 9.31
CA LEU A 26 11.19 -34.15 8.14
C LEU A 26 10.93 -33.08 7.07
N LEU A 27 10.69 -31.82 7.47
CA LEU A 27 10.36 -30.72 6.56
C LEU A 27 11.47 -29.71 6.34
N LYS A 28 12.60 -29.84 7.05
CA LYS A 28 13.72 -28.89 7.04
C LYS A 28 13.28 -27.46 7.36
N GLN A 29 12.73 -27.29 8.56
CA GLN A 29 12.46 -25.96 9.13
C GLN A 29 12.83 -25.98 10.62
N PRO A 30 13.38 -24.89 11.17
CA PRO A 30 13.77 -24.87 12.58
C PRO A 30 12.56 -25.11 13.51
N PRO A 31 12.76 -25.71 14.70
CA PRO A 31 11.68 -26.13 15.61
C PRO A 31 10.64 -25.03 15.89
N GLU A 32 11.10 -23.80 16.06
CA GLU A 32 10.29 -22.61 16.32
C GLU A 32 9.37 -22.31 15.13
N ARG A 33 9.87 -22.49 13.90
CA ARG A 33 9.09 -22.30 12.67
C ARG A 33 8.10 -23.42 12.43
N ILE A 34 8.44 -24.66 12.80
CA ILE A 34 7.49 -25.80 12.81
C ILE A 34 6.38 -25.54 13.82
N GLU A 35 6.70 -25.07 15.02
CA GLU A 35 5.70 -24.72 16.03
C GLU A 35 4.80 -23.57 15.56
N GLN A 36 5.39 -22.48 15.04
CA GLN A 36 4.68 -21.29 14.55
C GLN A 36 3.83 -21.53 13.29
N SER A 37 4.17 -22.52 12.45
CA SER A 37 3.44 -22.80 11.19
C SER A 37 2.51 -24.01 11.28
N LEU A 38 3.01 -25.15 11.76
CA LEU A 38 2.30 -26.43 11.74
C LEU A 38 1.49 -26.70 12.99
N PHE A 39 2.01 -26.29 14.15
CA PHE A 39 1.31 -26.36 15.44
C PHE A 39 0.65 -25.02 15.81
N SER A 40 0.42 -24.18 14.81
CA SER A 40 -0.27 -22.88 14.84
C SER A 40 -1.78 -22.96 15.12
N GLY A 41 -2.34 -24.18 15.14
CA GLY A 41 -3.77 -24.46 15.17
C GLY A 41 -4.48 -24.26 13.82
N LYS A 42 -3.77 -23.90 12.74
CA LYS A 42 -4.34 -23.80 11.38
C LYS A 42 -4.06 -25.06 10.57
N ALA A 43 -5.03 -25.46 9.76
CA ALA A 43 -4.85 -26.54 8.78
C ALA A 43 -3.90 -26.09 7.66
N CYS A 44 -2.66 -26.59 7.67
CA CYS A 44 -1.61 -26.24 6.72
C CYS A 44 -1.56 -27.27 5.58
N VAL A 45 -1.61 -26.80 4.33
CA VAL A 45 -1.33 -27.65 3.16
C VAL A 45 0.19 -27.82 3.06
N ILE A 46 0.69 -28.96 3.51
CA ILE A 46 2.13 -29.29 3.51
C ILE A 46 2.66 -29.41 2.08
N LYS A 47 1.89 -30.07 1.20
CA LYS A 47 2.24 -30.26 -0.21
C LYS A 47 1.01 -30.64 -1.03
N ARG A 48 1.05 -30.42 -2.34
CA ARG A 48 0.17 -31.11 -3.31
C ARG A 48 0.99 -32.14 -4.08
N VAL A 49 0.42 -33.31 -4.33
CA VAL A 49 1.09 -34.44 -5.01
C VAL A 49 0.10 -35.16 -5.92
N ASP A 50 0.53 -35.59 -7.11
CA ASP A 50 -0.40 -36.19 -8.08
C ASP A 50 -0.53 -37.71 -7.99
N ASP A 51 0.33 -38.35 -7.20
CA ASP A 51 0.34 -39.79 -6.94
C ASP A 51 -0.15 -40.11 -5.51
N ALA A 52 -1.09 -41.04 -5.41
CA ALA A 52 -1.64 -41.57 -4.16
C ALA A 52 -0.60 -42.37 -3.35
N LEU A 53 0.33 -43.08 -4.00
CA LEU A 53 1.41 -43.79 -3.30
C LEU A 53 2.38 -42.80 -2.65
N LEU A 54 2.71 -41.70 -3.35
CA LEU A 54 3.52 -40.61 -2.80
C LEU A 54 2.78 -39.89 -1.67
N ALA A 55 1.46 -39.66 -1.79
CA ALA A 55 0.63 -39.14 -0.69
C ALA A 55 0.68 -40.03 0.57
N ALA A 56 0.50 -41.35 0.40
CA ALA A 56 0.57 -42.33 1.48
C ALA A 56 1.98 -42.40 2.12
N ARG A 57 3.06 -42.24 1.34
CA ARG A 57 4.43 -42.15 1.87
C ARG A 57 4.61 -40.94 2.79
N TRP A 58 4.08 -39.77 2.42
CA TRP A 58 4.12 -38.57 3.27
C TRP A 58 3.29 -38.74 4.54
N GLN A 59 2.11 -39.34 4.45
CA GLN A 59 1.28 -39.65 5.62
C GLN A 59 2.00 -40.60 6.59
N GLY A 60 2.64 -41.65 6.07
CA GLY A 60 3.47 -42.56 6.87
C GLY A 60 4.72 -41.90 7.46
N ALA A 61 5.27 -40.87 6.81
CA ALA A 61 6.41 -40.10 7.34
C ALA A 61 5.99 -39.19 8.49
N PHE A 62 4.87 -38.48 8.37
CA PHE A 62 4.28 -37.70 9.47
C PHE A 62 3.91 -38.60 10.67
N ALA A 63 3.30 -39.77 10.41
CA ALA A 63 2.97 -40.73 11.47
C ALA A 63 4.22 -41.19 12.24
N LYS A 64 5.34 -41.46 11.56
CA LYS A 64 6.63 -41.76 12.18
C LYS A 64 7.24 -40.57 12.94
N ALA A 65 6.95 -39.34 12.52
CA ALA A 65 7.29 -38.14 13.25
C ALA A 65 6.39 -37.91 14.49
N GLY A 66 5.34 -38.71 14.71
CA GLY A 66 4.41 -38.53 15.82
C GLY A 66 3.26 -37.57 15.49
N ALA A 67 2.89 -37.43 14.22
CA ALA A 67 1.95 -36.43 13.72
C ALA A 67 0.94 -37.02 12.72
N VAL A 68 -0.32 -36.56 12.73
CA VAL A 68 -1.38 -37.06 11.85
C VAL A 68 -1.58 -36.14 10.64
N LEU A 69 -1.32 -36.67 9.45
CA LEU A 69 -1.48 -35.97 8.17
C LEU A 69 -2.73 -36.49 7.43
N SER A 70 -3.65 -35.61 7.08
CA SER A 70 -4.81 -35.94 6.25
C SER A 70 -4.44 -35.89 4.75
N ILE A 71 -4.90 -36.87 3.97
CA ILE A 71 -4.88 -36.82 2.51
C ILE A 71 -6.28 -36.40 2.05
N VAL A 72 -6.37 -35.35 1.23
CA VAL A 72 -7.63 -34.89 0.62
C VAL A 72 -7.49 -34.96 -0.89
N GLU A 73 -8.33 -35.77 -1.53
CA GLU A 73 -8.38 -35.88 -2.98
C GLU A 73 -9.05 -34.63 -3.58
N GLU A 74 -8.28 -33.88 -4.37
CA GLU A 74 -8.77 -32.71 -5.10
C GLU A 74 -9.36 -33.18 -6.42
N VAL A 75 -10.65 -33.51 -6.38
CA VAL A 75 -11.48 -33.75 -7.56
C VAL A 75 -11.50 -32.47 -8.39
N ALA A 76 -11.06 -32.56 -9.64
CA ALA A 76 -11.09 -31.42 -10.56
C ALA A 76 -12.55 -31.04 -10.86
N GLU A 77 -12.91 -29.80 -10.54
CA GLU A 77 -14.21 -29.24 -10.90
C GLU A 77 -14.32 -29.17 -12.43
N PRO A 78 -15.41 -29.67 -13.04
CA PRO A 78 -15.46 -29.87 -14.50
C PRO A 78 -15.44 -28.53 -15.23
N ALA A 79 -14.49 -28.38 -16.16
CA ALA A 79 -14.38 -27.20 -17.00
C ALA A 79 -15.68 -26.96 -17.80
N PRO A 80 -16.10 -25.68 -17.99
CA PRO A 80 -17.31 -25.36 -18.73
C PRO A 80 -17.25 -25.88 -20.17
N VAL A 81 -18.31 -26.56 -20.59
CA VAL A 81 -18.35 -27.30 -21.87
C VAL A 81 -18.39 -26.34 -23.05
N ILE A 82 -17.27 -26.23 -23.77
CA ILE A 82 -17.24 -25.70 -25.13
C ILE A 82 -17.67 -26.83 -26.07
N HIS A 83 -18.83 -26.67 -26.72
CA HIS A 83 -19.31 -27.60 -27.75
C HIS A 83 -18.88 -27.13 -29.15
N GLU A 84 -17.90 -27.82 -29.74
CA GLU A 84 -17.70 -27.86 -31.20
C GLU A 84 -17.31 -29.30 -31.64
N PRO A 85 -17.39 -29.64 -32.94
CA PRO A 85 -17.92 -30.93 -33.35
C PRO A 85 -16.92 -32.09 -33.43
N SER A 86 -17.44 -33.32 -33.41
CA SER A 86 -16.73 -34.57 -33.71
C SER A 86 -17.32 -35.29 -34.94
N PRO A 87 -16.55 -36.18 -35.60
CA PRO A 87 -16.73 -36.47 -37.03
C PRO A 87 -17.59 -37.70 -37.36
N SER A 88 -18.00 -37.80 -38.63
CA SER A 88 -18.41 -39.06 -39.28
C SER A 88 -17.17 -39.93 -39.61
N PRO A 89 -17.28 -41.27 -39.63
CA PRO A 89 -17.86 -42.00 -40.78
C PRO A 89 -18.78 -43.18 -40.34
N ASP A 90 -19.39 -44.05 -41.17
CA ASP A 90 -19.27 -44.33 -42.62
C ASP A 90 -20.55 -45.07 -43.17
N SER A 91 -20.55 -45.47 -44.47
CA SER A 91 -21.34 -46.56 -45.11
C SER A 91 -22.81 -46.35 -45.59
N ILE A 92 -22.95 -45.62 -46.71
CA ILE A 92 -23.45 -46.10 -48.04
C ILE A 92 -24.69 -47.06 -48.14
N GLN A 93 -25.79 -46.53 -48.73
CA GLN A 93 -26.80 -47.12 -49.66
C GLN A 93 -27.73 -48.30 -49.25
N PRO A 94 -28.87 -48.56 -49.98
CA PRO A 94 -29.57 -47.75 -51.00
C PRO A 94 -31.11 -47.55 -50.80
N ASP A 95 -31.67 -46.69 -51.66
CA ASP A 95 -33.09 -46.48 -52.03
C ASP A 95 -33.75 -47.77 -52.64
N PRO A 96 -35.08 -47.87 -52.97
CA PRO A 96 -36.10 -46.81 -53.07
C PRO A 96 -37.56 -47.13 -52.62
N SER A 97 -38.48 -46.14 -52.72
CA SER A 97 -39.78 -46.21 -53.47
C SER A 97 -41.10 -45.73 -52.78
N ILE A 98 -41.98 -45.12 -53.60
CA ILE A 98 -43.49 -45.20 -53.62
C ILE A 98 -44.40 -44.28 -52.73
N GLN A 99 -45.07 -43.34 -53.43
CA GLN A 99 -46.48 -42.86 -53.35
C GLN A 99 -47.09 -41.99 -52.20
N SER A 100 -47.70 -40.87 -52.63
CA SER A 100 -49.10 -40.38 -52.39
C SER A 100 -49.71 -40.34 -50.96
N SER A 101 -50.36 -39.26 -50.50
CA SER A 101 -51.60 -38.71 -51.10
C SER A 101 -52.16 -37.44 -50.40
N LEU A 102 -53.13 -36.79 -51.06
CA LEU A 102 -54.05 -35.70 -50.62
C LEU A 102 -55.45 -36.30 -50.27
N PRO A 103 -56.50 -35.57 -49.77
CA PRO A 103 -56.62 -34.23 -49.15
C PRO A 103 -57.62 -34.15 -47.93
N SER A 104 -58.08 -32.93 -47.59
CA SER A 104 -59.50 -32.58 -47.23
C SER A 104 -59.97 -32.39 -45.75
N PRO A 105 -61.10 -31.65 -45.49
CA PRO A 105 -61.29 -30.82 -44.26
C PRO A 105 -62.70 -30.95 -43.58
N SER A 106 -63.31 -29.81 -43.12
CA SER A 106 -64.63 -29.55 -42.44
C SER A 106 -64.55 -29.40 -40.88
N GLN A 107 -65.00 -28.29 -40.23
CA GLN A 107 -66.35 -27.68 -39.98
C GLN A 107 -67.20 -28.44 -38.93
N SER A 108 -68.04 -27.87 -38.06
CA SER A 108 -68.39 -26.47 -37.62
C SER A 108 -68.71 -26.51 -36.08
N ASP A 109 -69.34 -25.62 -35.30
CA ASP A 109 -70.11 -24.33 -35.40
C ASP A 109 -69.96 -23.58 -34.01
N ALA A 110 -70.68 -22.57 -33.47
CA ALA A 110 -71.92 -21.79 -33.73
C ALA A 110 -71.80 -20.35 -33.13
N SER A 111 -72.88 -19.68 -32.62
CA SER A 111 -72.84 -18.30 -32.05
C SER A 111 -73.86 -17.99 -30.89
N PRO A 112 -74.48 -16.78 -30.68
CA PRO A 112 -74.32 -15.98 -29.44
C PRO A 112 -75.64 -15.56 -28.71
N PRO A 113 -75.60 -14.68 -27.67
CA PRO A 113 -76.36 -13.40 -27.77
C PRO A 113 -75.76 -12.16 -27.02
N ARG A 114 -76.53 -11.05 -26.92
CA ARG A 114 -76.13 -9.66 -26.55
C ARG A 114 -76.68 -9.18 -25.19
N HIS A 115 -76.07 -8.13 -24.58
CA HIS A 115 -76.80 -6.85 -24.32
C HIS A 115 -75.92 -5.63 -23.93
N LEU A 116 -76.36 -4.42 -24.30
CA LEU A 116 -75.79 -3.12 -23.87
C LEU A 116 -76.54 -2.55 -22.65
N ARG A 117 -75.84 -1.93 -21.65
CA ARG A 117 -76.41 -0.84 -20.80
C ARG A 117 -75.47 0.00 -19.86
N LYS A 118 -74.19 0.24 -20.15
CA LYS A 118 -73.31 1.07 -19.26
C LYS A 118 -72.32 2.00 -20.00
N TRP A 119 -72.80 3.09 -20.61
CA TRP A 119 -71.93 4.02 -21.38
C TRP A 119 -72.26 5.52 -21.20
N LEU A 120 -72.51 6.00 -19.97
CA LEU A 120 -72.83 7.42 -19.73
C LEU A 120 -72.27 8.03 -18.43
N VAL A 121 -71.28 7.38 -17.81
CA VAL A 121 -70.55 7.92 -16.63
C VAL A 121 -69.05 8.10 -16.90
N GLY A 122 -68.47 7.27 -17.78
CA GLY A 122 -67.03 7.32 -18.08
C GLY A 122 -66.58 8.59 -18.82
N SER A 123 -67.45 9.22 -19.64
CA SER A 123 -67.08 10.40 -20.42
C SER A 123 -66.76 11.62 -19.57
N LEU A 124 -67.46 11.84 -18.45
CA LEU A 124 -67.20 12.98 -17.56
C LEU A 124 -65.89 12.79 -16.76
N VAL A 125 -65.61 11.57 -16.30
CA VAL A 125 -64.35 11.25 -15.60
C VAL A 125 -63.16 11.35 -16.56
N CYS A 126 -63.27 10.79 -17.78
CA CYS A 126 -62.21 10.94 -18.77
C CYS A 126 -61.99 12.41 -19.19
N LEU A 127 -63.04 13.24 -19.26
CA LEU A 127 -62.87 14.67 -19.56
C LEU A 127 -62.20 15.42 -18.40
N ILE A 128 -62.56 15.13 -17.15
CA ILE A 128 -61.92 15.74 -15.97
C ILE A 128 -60.47 15.27 -15.85
N VAL A 129 -60.18 13.99 -16.09
CA VAL A 129 -58.79 13.47 -16.13
C VAL A 129 -58.00 14.06 -17.29
N LEU A 130 -58.59 14.26 -18.48
CA LEU A 130 -57.94 14.93 -19.61
C LEU A 130 -57.73 16.43 -19.37
N VAL A 131 -58.64 17.13 -18.71
CA VAL A 131 -58.46 18.55 -18.38
C VAL A 131 -57.48 18.73 -17.21
N ALA A 132 -57.47 17.82 -16.23
CA ALA A 132 -56.48 17.82 -15.16
C ALA A 132 -55.09 17.42 -15.67
N SER A 133 -54.96 16.41 -16.53
CA SER A 133 -53.68 16.04 -17.13
C SER A 133 -53.22 17.07 -18.14
N ALA A 134 -54.11 17.68 -18.94
CA ALA A 134 -53.75 18.83 -19.78
C ALA A 134 -53.35 20.04 -18.94
N ALA A 135 -54.00 20.32 -17.81
CA ALA A 135 -53.60 21.39 -16.91
C ALA A 135 -52.22 21.11 -16.27
N VAL A 136 -51.98 19.89 -15.79
CA VAL A 136 -50.67 19.48 -15.25
C VAL A 136 -49.59 19.52 -16.34
N VAL A 137 -49.84 18.99 -17.54
CA VAL A 137 -48.90 19.01 -18.68
C VAL A 137 -48.71 20.43 -19.24
N TRP A 138 -49.69 21.31 -19.15
CA TRP A 138 -49.57 22.72 -19.54
C TRP A 138 -48.87 23.55 -18.46
N GLN A 139 -49.04 23.24 -17.18
CA GLN A 139 -48.37 23.92 -16.06
C GLN A 139 -46.92 23.44 -15.89
N GLN A 140 -46.67 22.13 -15.95
CA GLN A 140 -45.33 21.54 -16.13
C GLN A 140 -44.71 22.04 -17.44
N GLY A 141 -45.47 22.04 -18.54
CA GLY A 141 -44.99 22.51 -19.84
C GLY A 141 -44.61 24.00 -19.84
N TYR A 142 -45.38 24.85 -19.17
CA TYR A 142 -45.09 26.28 -19.04
C TYR A 142 -43.90 26.56 -18.11
N LEU A 143 -43.83 25.88 -16.95
CA LEU A 143 -42.67 25.97 -16.05
C LEU A 143 -41.41 25.44 -16.74
N ASN A 144 -41.48 24.29 -17.41
CA ASN A 144 -40.36 23.74 -18.16
C ASN A 144 -39.95 24.65 -19.33
N ARG A 145 -40.88 25.28 -20.06
CA ARG A 145 -40.51 26.23 -21.13
C ARG A 145 -39.91 27.54 -20.63
N TRP A 146 -40.06 27.85 -19.35
CA TRP A 146 -39.56 29.07 -18.71
C TRP A 146 -38.28 28.84 -17.88
N LEU A 147 -38.06 27.62 -17.37
CA LEU A 147 -36.85 27.19 -16.66
C LEU A 147 -35.84 26.47 -17.57
N LEU A 148 -36.29 25.60 -18.47
CA LEU A 148 -35.45 24.84 -19.41
C LEU A 148 -35.24 25.65 -20.71
N SER A 149 -34.71 26.88 -20.60
CA SER A 149 -34.41 27.69 -21.78
C SER A 149 -33.38 27.00 -22.67
N ALA A 150 -33.63 26.94 -23.98
CA ALA A 150 -32.69 26.38 -24.94
C ALA A 150 -31.35 27.14 -24.92
N VAL A 151 -30.25 26.41 -25.10
CA VAL A 151 -28.86 26.91 -25.13
C VAL A 151 -28.78 28.23 -25.91
N SER A 152 -28.38 29.31 -25.24
CA SER A 152 -28.32 30.66 -25.84
C SER A 152 -27.36 30.71 -27.04
N ASP A 153 -27.56 31.62 -28.01
CA ASP A 153 -26.68 31.65 -29.20
C ASP A 153 -25.23 32.06 -28.87
N GLU A 154 -25.02 32.83 -27.80
CA GLU A 154 -23.70 33.06 -27.20
C GLU A 154 -23.09 31.77 -26.65
N GLU A 155 -23.87 30.97 -25.94
CA GLU A 155 -23.45 29.69 -25.38
C GLU A 155 -23.17 28.68 -26.51
N LYS A 156 -24.00 28.60 -27.56
CA LYS A 156 -23.70 27.82 -28.77
C LYS A 156 -22.38 28.25 -29.40
N THR A 157 -22.09 29.55 -29.45
CA THR A 157 -20.83 30.09 -29.98
C THR A 157 -19.63 29.68 -29.11
N LEU A 158 -19.77 29.74 -27.77
CA LEU A 158 -18.74 29.27 -26.85
C LEU A 158 -18.52 27.75 -26.93
N LEU A 159 -19.60 26.97 -26.98
CA LEU A 159 -19.53 25.51 -27.13
C LEU A 159 -18.90 25.12 -28.47
N ALA A 160 -19.18 25.83 -29.57
CA ALA A 160 -18.53 25.63 -30.86
C ALA A 160 -17.02 26.01 -30.82
N ALA A 161 -16.66 27.06 -30.06
CA ALA A 161 -15.26 27.41 -29.83
C ALA A 161 -14.52 26.34 -29.00
N MET A 162 -15.17 25.73 -28.01
CA MET A 162 -14.62 24.64 -27.20
C MET A 162 -14.61 23.27 -27.89
N ALA A 163 -15.49 23.04 -28.87
CA ALA A 163 -15.53 21.85 -29.72
C ALA A 163 -14.38 21.81 -30.74
N ASP A 164 -13.14 21.72 -30.26
CA ASP A 164 -11.98 21.45 -31.09
C ASP A 164 -11.95 19.95 -31.52
N PRO A 165 -11.38 19.57 -32.68
CA PRO A 165 -11.27 18.15 -33.07
C PRO A 165 -10.49 17.26 -32.09
N GLN A 166 -9.70 17.87 -31.19
CA GLN A 166 -9.02 17.16 -30.10
C GLN A 166 -9.87 16.98 -28.83
N LEU A 167 -11.11 17.47 -28.77
CA LEU A 167 -12.00 17.31 -27.61
C LEU A 167 -12.24 15.83 -27.26
N LEU A 168 -11.87 15.45 -26.04
CA LEU A 168 -12.17 14.15 -25.42
C LEU A 168 -13.39 14.23 -24.50
N ALA A 169 -13.51 15.31 -23.73
CA ALA A 169 -14.63 15.51 -22.82
C ALA A 169 -14.89 16.98 -22.54
N ILE A 170 -16.14 17.29 -22.20
CA ILE A 170 -16.61 18.61 -21.77
C ILE A 170 -17.64 18.45 -20.64
N ALA A 171 -17.45 19.17 -19.54
CA ALA A 171 -18.43 19.34 -18.48
C ALA A 171 -19.05 20.74 -18.54
N ARG A 172 -20.29 20.85 -18.05
CA ARG A 172 -21.06 22.09 -17.84
C ARG A 172 -21.71 22.05 -16.46
N VAL A 173 -21.70 23.18 -15.75
CA VAL A 173 -22.41 23.41 -14.48
C VAL A 173 -23.22 24.70 -14.60
N ASP A 174 -24.50 24.65 -14.25
CA ASP A 174 -25.44 25.78 -14.35
C ASP A 174 -25.67 26.42 -12.97
N LEU A 175 -24.70 27.24 -12.55
CA LEU A 175 -24.70 27.92 -11.27
C LEU A 175 -25.84 28.94 -11.14
N GLU A 176 -26.39 29.43 -12.25
CA GLU A 176 -27.57 30.29 -12.25
C GLU A 176 -28.85 29.48 -11.98
N LEU A 177 -29.03 28.32 -12.63
CA LEU A 177 -30.15 27.43 -12.37
C LEU A 177 -30.12 26.84 -10.96
N MET A 178 -28.95 26.41 -10.46
CA MET A 178 -28.79 25.93 -9.09
C MET A 178 -29.26 26.99 -8.07
N ARG A 179 -28.79 28.24 -8.20
CA ARG A 179 -29.19 29.36 -7.32
C ARG A 179 -30.68 29.72 -7.39
N LYS A 180 -31.35 29.48 -8.53
CA LYS A 180 -32.80 29.69 -8.70
C LYS A 180 -33.65 28.62 -8.01
N LEU A 181 -33.08 27.42 -7.80
CA LEU A 181 -33.77 26.28 -7.19
C LEU A 181 -33.54 26.23 -5.68
N ASP A 182 -32.28 26.36 -5.26
CA ASP A 182 -31.90 26.48 -3.86
C ASP A 182 -30.58 27.30 -3.73
N PRO A 183 -30.62 28.49 -3.10
CA PRO A 183 -29.41 29.26 -2.81
C PRO A 183 -28.34 28.48 -2.03
N ALA A 184 -28.71 27.49 -1.22
CA ALA A 184 -27.77 26.69 -0.42
C ALA A 184 -27.02 25.62 -1.24
N MET A 185 -27.60 25.12 -2.34
CA MET A 185 -26.90 24.21 -3.28
C MET A 185 -25.77 24.91 -4.04
N ALA A 186 -25.73 26.24 -4.04
CA ALA A 186 -24.71 27.03 -4.72
C ALA A 186 -23.54 27.46 -3.82
N ASN A 187 -23.37 26.84 -2.65
CA ASN A 187 -22.30 27.13 -1.69
C ASN A 187 -20.93 26.56 -2.11
N ALA A 188 -19.85 27.19 -1.64
CA ALA A 188 -18.45 26.94 -2.02
C ALA A 188 -18.04 25.45 -2.00
N GLU A 189 -18.32 24.74 -0.91
CA GLU A 189 -17.76 23.42 -0.61
C GLU A 189 -18.12 22.35 -1.66
N GLN A 190 -19.28 22.46 -2.31
CA GLN A 190 -19.71 21.48 -3.32
C GLN A 190 -18.97 21.63 -4.66
N LEU A 191 -18.45 22.83 -4.98
CA LEU A 191 -17.71 23.07 -6.22
C LEU A 191 -16.24 22.61 -6.15
N HIS A 192 -15.71 22.36 -4.96
CA HIS A 192 -14.32 21.88 -4.79
C HIS A 192 -14.09 20.47 -5.37
N ASN A 193 -15.16 19.69 -5.56
CA ASN A 193 -15.10 18.35 -6.15
C ASN A 193 -15.15 18.35 -7.70
N LEU A 194 -15.23 19.52 -8.34
CA LEU A 194 -15.16 19.63 -9.81
C LEU A 194 -13.70 19.54 -10.29
N PRO A 195 -13.42 18.94 -11.45
CA PRO A 195 -12.08 18.93 -12.01
C PRO A 195 -11.58 20.36 -12.24
N GLY A 196 -10.40 20.67 -11.68
CA GLY A 196 -9.68 21.93 -11.85
C GLY A 196 -8.61 21.84 -12.94
N ALA A 197 -8.04 22.99 -13.32
CA ALA A 197 -6.71 23.03 -13.95
C ALA A 197 -5.57 22.80 -12.92
N ASP A 198 -5.94 22.88 -11.65
CA ASP A 198 -5.19 22.60 -10.43
C ASP A 198 -6.24 22.20 -9.37
N THR A 199 -5.90 21.34 -8.42
CA THR A 199 -6.86 20.80 -7.43
C THR A 199 -7.47 21.88 -6.54
N ASP A 200 -6.75 22.98 -6.32
CA ASP A 200 -7.20 24.08 -5.47
C ASP A 200 -7.94 25.20 -6.19
N LEU A 201 -8.04 25.19 -7.52
CA LEU A 201 -8.57 26.33 -8.28
C LEU A 201 -9.99 26.71 -7.85
N TRP A 202 -10.88 25.73 -7.66
CA TRP A 202 -12.25 25.99 -7.19
C TRP A 202 -12.33 26.39 -5.71
N ARG A 203 -11.36 26.01 -4.89
CA ARG A 203 -11.22 26.46 -3.49
C ARG A 203 -10.77 27.91 -3.41
N ILE A 204 -9.95 28.35 -4.37
CA ILE A 204 -9.42 29.71 -4.49
C ILE A 204 -10.48 30.67 -5.05
N LEU A 205 -11.17 30.28 -6.12
CA LEU A 205 -12.22 31.09 -6.77
C LEU A 205 -13.55 31.14 -5.99
N ALA A 206 -13.67 30.41 -4.88
CA ALA A 206 -14.86 30.42 -4.02
C ALA A 206 -14.64 31.12 -2.67
N ARG A 207 -13.47 31.76 -2.44
CA ARG A 207 -13.23 32.51 -1.20
C ARG A 207 -14.18 33.72 -1.06
N PRO A 208 -14.62 34.11 0.17
CA PRO A 208 -15.59 35.19 0.36
C PRO A 208 -15.15 36.59 -0.11
N ASP A 209 -13.84 36.82 -0.25
CA ASP A 209 -13.21 38.04 -0.75
C ASP A 209 -13.07 38.11 -2.28
N SER A 210 -13.20 36.96 -2.96
CA SER A 210 -13.05 36.82 -4.41
C SER A 210 -14.26 37.34 -5.18
N ASP A 211 -15.47 37.15 -4.64
CA ASP A 211 -16.76 37.56 -5.21
C ASP A 211 -17.15 36.79 -6.51
N ILE A 212 -16.37 35.78 -6.93
CA ILE A 212 -16.49 35.13 -8.24
C ILE A 212 -17.68 34.14 -8.29
N GLN A 213 -17.85 33.31 -7.25
CA GLN A 213 -18.94 32.33 -7.18
C GLN A 213 -20.35 32.95 -7.38
N PRO A 214 -20.77 34.03 -6.68
CA PRO A 214 -22.08 34.65 -6.93
C PRO A 214 -22.17 35.38 -8.28
N GLN A 215 -21.04 35.74 -8.90
CA GLN A 215 -20.98 36.37 -10.23
C GLN A 215 -21.05 35.36 -11.37
N ALA A 216 -20.64 34.11 -11.16
CA ALA A 216 -20.61 33.04 -12.16
C ALA A 216 -22.01 32.46 -12.46
N THR A 217 -22.43 32.47 -13.72
CA THR A 217 -23.70 31.90 -14.18
C THR A 217 -23.53 30.48 -14.71
N GLN A 218 -22.45 30.22 -15.46
CA GLN A 218 -22.16 28.93 -16.08
C GLN A 218 -20.67 28.63 -15.94
N VAL A 219 -20.32 27.38 -15.67
CA VAL A 219 -18.93 26.88 -15.65
C VAL A 219 -18.81 25.72 -16.64
N TYR A 220 -17.72 25.69 -17.39
CA TYR A 220 -17.33 24.60 -18.27
C TYR A 220 -15.92 24.14 -17.94
N ALA A 221 -15.67 22.84 -18.09
CA ALA A 221 -14.33 22.26 -18.08
C ALA A 221 -14.17 21.39 -19.33
N VAL A 222 -13.03 21.45 -20.01
CA VAL A 222 -12.74 20.71 -21.24
C VAL A 222 -11.41 19.97 -21.15
N ALA A 223 -11.38 18.77 -21.72
CA ALA A 223 -10.19 17.94 -21.86
C ALA A 223 -9.89 17.70 -23.34
N LEU A 224 -8.66 17.99 -23.79
CA LEU A 224 -8.21 17.88 -25.17
C LEU A 224 -7.06 16.85 -25.29
N ALA A 225 -7.15 15.96 -26.28
CA ALA A 225 -6.11 14.98 -26.61
C ALA A 225 -4.99 15.63 -27.44
N THR A 226 -3.83 15.88 -26.85
CA THR A 226 -2.60 16.29 -27.56
C THR A 226 -1.56 15.16 -27.48
N ASN A 227 -0.31 15.46 -27.16
CA ASN A 227 0.64 14.44 -26.70
C ASN A 227 0.32 14.04 -25.25
N THR A 228 -0.21 14.98 -24.45
CA THR A 228 -0.79 14.77 -23.12
C THR A 228 -2.28 15.14 -23.14
N ILE A 229 -2.98 15.01 -22.00
CA ILE A 229 -4.35 15.53 -21.87
C ILE A 229 -4.28 16.97 -21.36
N GLU A 230 -4.58 17.95 -22.22
CA GLU A 230 -4.68 19.36 -21.83
C GLU A 230 -6.05 19.66 -21.23
N VAL A 231 -6.09 20.36 -20.09
CA VAL A 231 -7.33 20.79 -19.44
C VAL A 231 -7.45 22.32 -19.44
N ALA A 232 -8.66 22.82 -19.72
CA ALA A 232 -9.01 24.23 -19.55
C ALA A 232 -10.43 24.38 -19.00
N ILE A 233 -10.67 25.51 -18.34
CA ILE A 233 -11.94 25.88 -17.70
C ILE A 233 -12.41 27.21 -18.27
N VAL A 234 -13.70 27.32 -18.57
CA VAL A 234 -14.36 28.60 -18.89
C VAL A 234 -15.46 28.85 -17.87
N ALA A 235 -15.29 29.87 -17.04
CA ALA A 235 -16.39 30.45 -16.29
C ALA A 235 -17.01 31.59 -17.09
N ARG A 236 -18.35 31.68 -17.11
CA ARG A 236 -19.13 32.84 -17.57
C ARG A 236 -19.76 33.54 -16.37
N GLY A 237 -19.81 34.86 -16.37
CA GLY A 237 -20.34 35.63 -15.24
C GLY A 237 -20.03 37.12 -15.30
N ASN A 238 -20.57 37.90 -14.38
CA ASN A 238 -20.31 39.35 -14.32
C ASN A 238 -19.03 39.66 -13.55
N PHE A 239 -17.89 39.25 -14.10
CA PHE A 239 -16.59 39.30 -13.42
C PHE A 239 -15.91 40.67 -13.49
N ALA A 240 -15.36 41.14 -12.37
CA ALA A 240 -14.47 42.29 -12.29
C ALA A 240 -13.00 41.86 -12.52
N PRO A 241 -12.34 42.22 -13.65
CA PRO A 241 -11.02 41.68 -13.99
C PRO A 241 -9.94 41.98 -12.95
N GLU A 242 -9.98 43.16 -12.31
CA GLU A 242 -9.05 43.57 -11.26
C GLU A 242 -9.18 42.73 -9.98
N LYS A 243 -10.40 42.31 -9.61
CA LYS A 243 -10.61 41.39 -8.48
C LYS A 243 -10.01 40.02 -8.79
N ILE A 244 -10.31 39.45 -9.95
CA ILE A 244 -9.83 38.11 -10.32
C ILE A 244 -8.30 38.10 -10.46
N THR A 245 -7.72 39.10 -11.12
CA THR A 245 -6.26 39.23 -11.26
C THR A 245 -5.55 39.23 -9.90
N ARG A 246 -6.12 39.93 -8.92
CA ARG A 246 -5.60 39.96 -7.54
C ARG A 246 -5.70 38.60 -6.84
N VAL A 247 -6.87 37.95 -6.85
CA VAL A 247 -7.09 36.61 -6.24
C VAL A 247 -6.17 35.54 -6.85
N LEU A 248 -5.99 35.59 -8.18
CA LEU A 248 -5.06 34.70 -8.89
C LEU A 248 -3.60 34.98 -8.48
N ASN A 249 -3.20 36.24 -8.34
CA ASN A 249 -1.84 36.59 -7.90
C ASN A 249 -1.54 36.19 -6.44
N GLU A 250 -2.54 36.26 -5.55
CA GLU A 250 -2.42 35.89 -4.14
C GLU A 250 -2.16 34.38 -3.93
N HIS A 251 -2.39 33.53 -4.95
CA HIS A 251 -2.15 32.08 -4.90
C HIS A 251 -1.15 31.59 -5.96
N TYR A 252 -1.40 31.91 -7.22
CA TYR A 252 -0.67 31.42 -8.40
C TYR A 252 0.39 32.41 -8.91
N ARG A 253 0.85 33.34 -8.05
CA ARG A 253 1.92 34.33 -8.28
C ARG A 253 2.18 34.66 -9.76
N ILE A 254 1.64 35.79 -10.24
CA ILE A 254 1.78 36.19 -11.65
C ILE A 254 3.27 36.23 -12.05
N ASP A 255 3.65 35.40 -13.02
CA ASP A 255 5.00 35.36 -13.60
C ASP A 255 5.18 36.51 -14.60
N ARG A 256 4.20 36.66 -15.49
CA ARG A 256 4.10 37.79 -16.42
C ARG A 256 2.67 38.02 -16.89
N GLN A 257 2.41 39.16 -17.51
CA GLN A 257 1.18 39.45 -18.23
C GLN A 257 1.53 39.99 -19.61
N ASP A 258 0.95 39.41 -20.66
CA ASP A 258 1.21 39.76 -22.06
C ASP A 258 -0.08 39.72 -22.91
N GLY A 259 0.06 39.76 -24.23
CA GLY A 259 -1.08 39.79 -25.16
C GLY A 259 -1.88 38.48 -25.23
N ASP A 260 -1.34 37.36 -24.75
CA ASP A 260 -2.08 36.10 -24.65
C ASP A 260 -2.91 36.03 -23.35
N GLY A 261 -2.39 36.60 -22.26
CA GLY A 261 -3.10 36.68 -20.98
C GLY A 261 -2.18 36.90 -19.76
N ILE A 262 -2.68 36.48 -18.60
CA ILE A 262 -1.97 36.46 -17.32
C ILE A 262 -1.34 35.06 -17.17
N TRP A 263 -0.01 35.00 -17.09
CA TRP A 263 0.72 33.76 -16.85
C TRP A 263 0.92 33.55 -15.35
N LEU A 264 0.54 32.37 -14.92
CA LEU A 264 0.40 31.96 -13.53
C LEU A 264 1.32 30.77 -13.26
N MET A 265 1.97 30.76 -12.11
CA MET A 265 2.85 29.69 -11.67
C MET A 265 2.26 29.09 -10.39
N PRO A 266 1.76 27.83 -10.41
CA PRO A 266 1.14 27.20 -9.25
C PRO A 266 1.96 27.33 -7.97
N PRO A 267 1.30 27.56 -6.81
CA PRO A 267 2.00 27.58 -5.55
C PRO A 267 2.62 26.20 -5.31
N ASP A 268 3.95 26.17 -5.24
CA ASP A 268 4.67 24.94 -4.91
C ASP A 268 4.36 24.54 -3.46
N THR A 269 3.45 23.58 -3.33
CA THR A 269 2.98 23.06 -2.03
C THR A 269 3.71 21.78 -1.62
N ASN A 270 4.49 21.15 -2.52
CA ASN A 270 5.13 19.84 -2.27
C ASN A 270 6.16 19.36 -3.31
N GLY A 271 6.46 20.11 -4.38
CA GLY A 271 7.30 19.65 -5.50
C GLY A 271 8.15 20.74 -6.15
N CYS A 272 9.45 20.81 -5.77
CA CYS A 272 10.53 21.66 -6.31
C CYS A 272 10.85 21.42 -7.81
N VAL A 273 9.83 21.53 -8.65
CA VAL A 273 9.84 21.32 -10.09
C VAL A 273 9.07 22.48 -10.72
N LYS A 274 9.52 22.95 -11.89
CA LYS A 274 8.70 23.85 -12.69
C LYS A 274 7.45 23.12 -13.16
N HIS A 275 6.34 23.33 -12.44
CA HIS A 275 5.01 23.00 -12.91
C HIS A 275 4.76 23.70 -14.24
N GLU A 276 3.98 23.09 -15.13
CA GLU A 276 3.62 23.78 -16.38
C GLU A 276 2.84 25.06 -16.04
N PRO A 277 3.21 26.22 -16.62
CA PRO A 277 2.59 27.49 -16.24
C PRO A 277 1.14 27.50 -16.70
N ILE A 278 0.23 27.95 -15.84
CA ILE A 278 -1.18 28.13 -16.18
C ILE A 278 -1.33 29.47 -16.92
N LEU A 279 -2.20 29.52 -17.92
CA LEU A 279 -2.60 30.77 -18.57
C LEU A 279 -4.03 31.13 -18.17
N ALA A 280 -4.27 32.37 -17.79
CA ALA A 280 -5.59 32.92 -17.53
C ALA A 280 -5.89 34.11 -18.45
N GLN A 281 -7.01 34.08 -19.14
CA GLN A 281 -7.50 35.15 -19.99
C GLN A 281 -8.87 35.64 -19.50
N LEU A 282 -8.97 36.97 -19.35
CA LEU A 282 -10.18 37.67 -18.96
C LEU A 282 -10.72 38.46 -20.17
N SER A 283 -11.90 38.12 -20.63
CA SER A 283 -12.62 38.83 -21.71
C SER A 283 -14.07 39.07 -21.28
N GLN A 284 -14.83 39.89 -22.01
CA GLN A 284 -16.13 40.44 -21.57
C GLN A 284 -17.09 39.38 -20.99
N GLY A 285 -17.16 39.31 -19.65
CA GLY A 285 -18.02 38.36 -18.91
C GLY A 285 -17.52 36.91 -18.86
N GLN A 286 -16.23 36.66 -19.12
CA GLN A 286 -15.64 35.31 -19.18
C GLN A 286 -14.24 35.26 -18.55
N LEU A 287 -13.97 34.19 -17.81
CA LEU A 287 -12.64 33.77 -17.35
C LEU A 287 -12.33 32.42 -18.01
N LEU A 288 -11.31 32.39 -18.87
CA LEU A 288 -10.75 31.18 -19.46
C LEU A 288 -9.40 30.89 -18.79
N ILE A 289 -9.22 29.72 -18.17
CA ILE A 289 -8.02 29.40 -17.39
C ILE A 289 -7.62 27.92 -17.54
N GLY A 290 -6.32 27.63 -17.66
CA GLY A 290 -5.80 26.27 -17.73
C GLY A 290 -4.49 26.14 -18.51
N ALA A 291 -4.27 24.99 -19.14
CA ALA A 291 -3.09 24.72 -19.94
C ALA A 291 -2.93 25.76 -21.07
N PRO A 292 -1.75 26.39 -21.27
CA PRO A 292 -1.61 27.53 -22.19
C PRO A 292 -1.97 27.22 -23.64
N ALA A 293 -1.71 25.99 -24.10
CA ALA A 293 -2.07 25.56 -25.45
C ALA A 293 -3.59 25.46 -25.63
N ALA A 294 -4.31 24.83 -24.70
CA ALA A 294 -5.77 24.78 -24.70
C ALA A 294 -6.40 26.18 -24.57
N VAL A 295 -5.90 27.02 -23.67
CA VAL A 295 -6.39 28.40 -23.47
C VAL A 295 -6.23 29.24 -24.74
N LYS A 296 -5.04 29.30 -25.34
CA LYS A 296 -4.83 30.06 -26.59
C LYS A 296 -5.68 29.51 -27.74
N ARG A 297 -5.87 28.21 -27.81
CA ARG A 297 -6.70 27.55 -28.85
C ARG A 297 -8.18 27.91 -28.71
N ILE A 298 -8.74 27.82 -27.51
CA ILE A 298 -10.15 28.17 -27.24
C ILE A 298 -10.35 29.68 -27.49
N ALA A 299 -9.44 30.54 -27.01
CA ALA A 299 -9.48 31.98 -27.25
C ALA A 299 -9.46 32.31 -28.76
N LEU A 300 -8.56 31.70 -29.54
CA LEU A 300 -8.47 31.90 -30.98
C LEU A 300 -9.73 31.42 -31.71
N ARG A 301 -10.27 30.26 -31.33
CA ARG A 301 -11.52 29.71 -31.89
C ARG A 301 -12.73 30.59 -31.55
N LEU A 302 -12.80 31.15 -30.33
CA LEU A 302 -13.86 32.04 -29.87
C LEU A 302 -13.82 33.39 -30.62
N ASN A 303 -12.65 34.03 -30.69
CA ASN A 303 -12.45 35.29 -31.42
C ASN A 303 -12.81 35.17 -32.91
N ASN A 304 -12.47 34.04 -33.53
CA ASN A 304 -12.78 33.76 -34.94
C ASN A 304 -14.19 33.20 -35.18
N LYS A 305 -15.01 32.99 -34.13
CA LYS A 305 -16.34 32.35 -34.19
C LYS A 305 -16.31 31.01 -34.94
N ALA A 306 -15.32 30.18 -34.63
CA ALA A 306 -15.08 28.92 -35.32
C ALA A 306 -16.25 27.93 -35.17
N GLN A 307 -16.52 27.18 -36.24
CA GLN A 307 -17.50 26.08 -36.20
C GLN A 307 -16.96 24.90 -35.36
N ALA A 308 -17.89 24.14 -34.77
CA ALA A 308 -17.58 22.95 -33.99
C ALA A 308 -16.89 21.89 -34.87
N GLY A 309 -15.74 21.39 -34.41
CA GLY A 309 -14.98 20.29 -35.02
C GLY A 309 -15.32 18.90 -34.47
N VAL A 310 -16.20 18.84 -33.47
CA VAL A 310 -16.88 17.64 -32.97
C VAL A 310 -18.38 17.93 -32.99
N ASP A 311 -19.19 16.94 -33.35
CA ASP A 311 -20.64 17.10 -33.35
C ASP A 311 -21.15 17.21 -31.91
N LEU A 312 -21.71 18.37 -31.55
CA LEU A 312 -22.32 18.61 -30.25
C LEU A 312 -23.85 18.50 -30.28
N THR A 313 -24.46 18.09 -31.40
CA THR A 313 -25.91 18.23 -31.63
C THR A 313 -26.74 17.51 -30.58
N HIS A 314 -26.43 16.26 -30.25
CA HIS A 314 -27.10 15.50 -29.19
C HIS A 314 -26.96 16.18 -27.83
N TRP A 315 -25.73 16.55 -27.46
CA TRP A 315 -25.44 17.16 -26.16
C TRP A 315 -26.14 18.52 -26.01
N GLN A 316 -26.02 19.42 -26.99
CA GLN A 316 -26.65 20.75 -26.98
C GLN A 316 -28.17 20.69 -26.89
N GLN A 317 -28.81 19.73 -27.57
CA GLN A 317 -30.26 19.52 -27.45
C GLN A 317 -30.63 19.05 -26.03
N GLY A 318 -29.79 18.23 -25.41
CA GLY A 318 -29.97 17.75 -24.04
C GLY A 318 -29.56 18.73 -22.93
N LEU A 319 -28.89 19.86 -23.20
CA LEU A 319 -28.36 20.75 -22.15
C LEU A 319 -29.42 21.58 -21.40
N GLY A 320 -30.60 21.77 -22.00
CA GLY A 320 -31.64 22.67 -21.47
C GLY A 320 -32.17 22.24 -20.10
N GLY A 321 -31.78 22.96 -19.04
CA GLY A 321 -32.27 22.74 -17.67
C GLY A 321 -31.49 21.73 -16.82
N LYS A 322 -30.33 21.26 -17.28
CA LYS A 322 -29.42 20.43 -16.47
C LYS A 322 -28.60 21.29 -15.51
N LEU A 323 -28.50 20.85 -14.26
CA LEU A 323 -27.62 21.42 -13.23
C LEU A 323 -26.16 21.11 -13.55
N PHE A 324 -25.91 19.87 -13.97
CA PHE A 324 -24.61 19.34 -14.37
C PHE A 324 -24.79 18.51 -15.65
N SER A 325 -23.81 18.57 -16.56
CA SER A 325 -23.73 17.66 -17.69
C SER A 325 -22.28 17.47 -18.13
N LEU A 326 -21.79 16.24 -18.10
CA LEU A 326 -20.50 15.79 -18.64
C LEU A 326 -20.76 14.98 -19.91
N ALA A 327 -20.09 15.36 -21.00
CA ALA A 327 -19.99 14.58 -22.22
C ALA A 327 -18.57 14.06 -22.41
N ILE A 328 -18.43 12.79 -22.79
CA ILE A 328 -17.18 12.15 -23.21
C ILE A 328 -17.37 11.69 -24.67
N PHE A 329 -16.53 12.18 -25.57
CA PHE A 329 -16.59 11.89 -27.00
C PHE A 329 -15.55 10.87 -27.41
N SER A 330 -15.97 9.87 -28.18
CA SER A 330 -15.11 8.79 -28.71
C SER A 330 -14.22 8.15 -27.62
N PRO A 331 -14.78 7.42 -26.65
CA PRO A 331 -14.02 6.81 -25.55
C PRO A 331 -12.76 6.06 -25.99
N ALA A 332 -12.79 5.37 -27.14
CA ALA A 332 -11.63 4.69 -27.75
C ALA A 332 -10.41 5.59 -28.07
N ARG A 333 -10.50 6.92 -27.92
CA ARG A 333 -9.36 7.86 -28.02
C ARG A 333 -8.54 7.98 -26.72
N TRP A 334 -9.05 7.48 -25.59
CA TRP A 334 -8.38 7.52 -24.29
C TRP A 334 -7.35 6.38 -24.20
N ARG A 335 -6.06 6.72 -24.16
CA ARG A 335 -4.95 5.76 -24.06
C ARG A 335 -4.71 5.31 -22.62
N ALA A 336 -4.31 4.05 -22.44
CA ALA A 336 -4.09 3.44 -21.12
C ALA A 336 -2.63 3.48 -20.63
N GLU A 337 -1.66 3.88 -21.48
CA GLU A 337 -0.24 3.54 -21.27
C GLU A 337 0.59 4.61 -20.52
N GLU A 338 0.12 5.86 -20.43
CA GLU A 338 0.93 6.99 -19.91
C GLU A 338 0.20 7.89 -18.87
N ALA A 339 -0.79 7.35 -18.14
CA ALA A 339 -1.53 8.14 -17.15
C ALA A 339 -2.06 7.33 -15.96
N GLY A 340 -2.46 8.04 -14.90
CA GLY A 340 -2.78 7.48 -13.58
C GLY A 340 -4.03 6.58 -13.50
N ILE A 341 -4.35 6.11 -12.29
CA ILE A 341 -5.33 5.06 -11.99
C ILE A 341 -6.69 5.28 -12.69
N VAL A 342 -7.19 6.53 -12.72
CA VAL A 342 -8.47 6.87 -13.35
C VAL A 342 -8.38 6.77 -14.87
N GLN A 343 -7.31 7.26 -15.47
CA GLN A 343 -7.08 7.19 -16.92
C GLN A 343 -6.82 5.76 -17.39
N TYR A 344 -6.09 4.95 -16.61
CA TYR A 344 -5.92 3.52 -16.86
C TYR A 344 -7.25 2.76 -16.82
N ALA A 345 -8.09 3.04 -15.81
CA ALA A 345 -9.43 2.45 -15.71
C ALA A 345 -10.32 2.84 -16.90
N LEU A 346 -10.36 4.13 -17.26
CA LEU A 346 -11.12 4.63 -18.41
C LEU A 346 -10.59 4.09 -19.74
N GLY A 347 -9.27 3.97 -19.92
CA GLY A 347 -8.64 3.41 -21.12
C GLY A 347 -8.95 1.92 -21.28
N LYS A 348 -8.93 1.14 -20.19
CA LYS A 348 -9.38 -0.26 -20.22
C LYS A 348 -10.87 -0.38 -20.56
N MET A 349 -11.72 0.41 -19.90
CA MET A 349 -13.15 0.45 -20.19
C MET A 349 -13.45 0.90 -21.63
N ALA A 350 -12.65 1.80 -22.21
CA ALA A 350 -12.76 2.24 -23.59
C ALA A 350 -12.44 1.15 -24.61
N ALA A 351 -11.47 0.28 -24.33
CA ALA A 351 -11.15 -0.87 -25.18
C ALA A 351 -12.32 -1.88 -25.23
N GLU A 352 -13.01 -2.08 -24.12
CA GLU A 352 -14.19 -2.95 -24.01
C GLU A 352 -15.48 -2.29 -24.60
N MET A 353 -15.53 -0.95 -24.67
CA MET A 353 -16.67 -0.16 -25.20
C MET A 353 -16.49 0.35 -26.65
N GLY A 354 -15.74 -0.36 -27.49
CA GLY A 354 -15.46 0.03 -28.89
C GLY A 354 -16.66 0.52 -29.74
N PRO A 355 -17.90 0.00 -29.61
CA PRO A 355 -19.07 0.52 -30.33
C PRO A 355 -19.63 1.85 -29.82
N VAL A 356 -19.24 2.32 -28.62
CA VAL A 356 -19.78 3.54 -28.00
C VAL A 356 -19.13 4.77 -28.60
N THR A 357 -19.95 5.70 -29.12
CA THR A 357 -19.47 6.95 -29.72
C THR A 357 -19.43 8.11 -28.73
N GLU A 358 -20.36 8.15 -27.77
CA GLU A 358 -20.54 9.25 -26.83
C GLU A 358 -21.04 8.70 -25.48
N VAL A 359 -20.61 9.30 -24.38
CA VAL A 359 -21.12 9.01 -23.02
C VAL A 359 -21.53 10.33 -22.37
N TYR A 360 -22.73 10.38 -21.79
CA TYR A 360 -23.24 11.53 -21.06
C TYR A 360 -23.51 11.16 -19.60
N LEU A 361 -23.06 11.98 -18.65
CA LEU A 361 -23.46 11.94 -17.26
C LEU A 361 -24.11 13.27 -16.89
N ASP A 362 -25.40 13.25 -16.63
CA ASP A 362 -26.25 14.42 -16.43
C ASP A 362 -26.86 14.44 -15.03
N ALA A 363 -27.08 15.63 -14.46
CA ALA A 363 -27.95 15.82 -13.30
C ALA A 363 -28.96 16.95 -13.59
N GLU A 364 -30.25 16.66 -13.36
CA GLU A 364 -31.38 17.55 -13.64
C GLU A 364 -32.35 17.59 -12.43
N PRO A 365 -33.06 18.70 -12.19
CA PRO A 365 -33.90 18.85 -11.02
C PRO A 365 -35.26 18.15 -11.21
N ASP A 366 -35.61 17.20 -10.33
CA ASP A 366 -36.99 16.69 -10.24
C ASP A 366 -37.83 17.67 -9.40
N LEU A 367 -38.52 18.58 -10.09
CA LEU A 367 -39.44 19.55 -9.50
C LEU A 367 -40.67 18.90 -8.82
N VAL A 368 -40.94 17.61 -9.06
CA VAL A 368 -42.06 16.87 -8.47
C VAL A 368 -41.66 16.22 -7.14
N SER A 369 -40.50 15.57 -7.05
CA SER A 369 -39.95 15.04 -5.78
C SER A 369 -39.25 16.11 -4.94
N LYS A 370 -38.89 17.25 -5.54
CA LYS A 370 -37.95 18.26 -5.01
C LYS A 370 -36.55 17.71 -4.77
N GLY A 371 -36.09 16.84 -5.67
CA GLY A 371 -34.76 16.22 -5.64
C GLY A 371 -34.05 16.33 -6.99
N VAL A 372 -33.20 15.35 -7.31
CA VAL A 372 -32.34 15.33 -8.50
C VAL A 372 -32.46 13.98 -9.20
N ASN A 373 -32.61 14.00 -10.52
CA ASN A 373 -32.44 12.82 -11.36
C ASN A 373 -31.03 12.84 -11.97
N ILE A 374 -30.28 11.75 -11.83
CA ILE A 374 -28.96 11.55 -12.41
C ILE A 374 -29.09 10.54 -13.55
N ASN A 375 -28.71 10.94 -14.76
CA ASN A 375 -28.78 10.10 -15.96
C ASN A 375 -27.38 9.80 -16.50
N LEU A 376 -27.02 8.53 -16.63
CA LEU A 376 -25.90 8.05 -17.43
C LEU A 376 -26.43 7.54 -18.78
N SER A 377 -26.02 8.14 -19.90
CA SER A 377 -26.39 7.71 -21.25
C SER A 377 -25.17 7.26 -22.05
N LEU A 378 -25.26 6.10 -22.71
CA LEU A 378 -24.31 5.59 -23.68
C LEU A 378 -24.94 5.73 -25.07
N ILE A 379 -24.27 6.42 -26.00
CA ILE A 379 -24.69 6.52 -27.40
C ILE A 379 -23.85 5.58 -28.25
N SER A 380 -24.52 4.82 -29.12
CA SER A 380 -23.87 3.98 -30.13
C SER A 380 -24.66 3.99 -31.44
N ARG A 381 -23.95 3.82 -32.55
CA ARG A 381 -24.55 3.58 -33.86
C ARG A 381 -24.91 2.10 -34.08
N ASP A 382 -24.42 1.20 -33.22
CA ASP A 382 -24.72 -0.22 -33.24
C ASP A 382 -25.97 -0.53 -32.39
N GLN A 383 -27.08 -0.79 -33.08
CA GLN A 383 -28.34 -1.14 -32.45
C GLN A 383 -28.30 -2.52 -31.78
N GLN A 384 -27.47 -3.46 -32.25
CA GLN A 384 -27.32 -4.78 -31.65
C GLN A 384 -26.55 -4.68 -30.33
N PHE A 385 -25.48 -3.88 -30.29
CA PHE A 385 -24.79 -3.53 -29.04
C PHE A 385 -25.75 -2.93 -28.00
N ILE A 386 -26.50 -1.87 -28.35
CA ILE A 386 -27.45 -1.24 -27.42
C ILE A 386 -28.49 -2.24 -26.87
N ASN A 387 -29.10 -3.04 -27.76
CA ASN A 387 -30.12 -4.02 -27.37
C ASN A 387 -29.56 -5.18 -26.52
N ASN A 388 -28.33 -5.61 -26.77
CA ASN A 388 -27.69 -6.69 -26.00
C ASN A 388 -27.20 -6.18 -24.64
N THR A 389 -26.53 -5.04 -24.60
CA THR A 389 -26.06 -4.41 -23.35
C THR A 389 -27.22 -4.06 -22.43
N HIS A 390 -28.35 -3.57 -22.97
CA HIS A 390 -29.58 -3.36 -22.19
C HIS A 390 -30.07 -4.67 -21.52
N LYS A 391 -30.17 -5.77 -22.27
CA LYS A 391 -30.61 -7.08 -21.72
C LYS A 391 -29.67 -7.58 -20.63
N THR A 392 -28.36 -7.51 -20.85
CA THR A 392 -27.35 -7.94 -19.87
C THR A 392 -27.43 -7.09 -18.61
N LEU A 393 -27.46 -5.76 -18.73
CA LEU A 393 -27.56 -4.86 -17.57
C LEU A 393 -28.88 -5.03 -16.83
N GLN A 394 -30.00 -5.28 -17.51
CA GLN A 394 -31.29 -5.56 -16.84
C GLN A 394 -31.25 -6.86 -16.04
N ILE A 395 -30.73 -7.95 -16.60
CA ILE A 395 -30.57 -9.23 -15.90
C ILE A 395 -29.64 -9.08 -14.68
N THR A 396 -28.52 -8.37 -14.84
CA THR A 396 -27.62 -8.07 -13.72
C THR A 396 -28.29 -7.20 -12.66
N LEU A 397 -28.99 -6.13 -13.04
CA LEU A 397 -29.69 -5.23 -12.11
C LEU A 397 -30.76 -5.98 -11.32
N ASP A 398 -31.57 -6.83 -11.95
CA ASP A 398 -32.62 -7.57 -11.25
C ASP A 398 -32.05 -8.67 -10.34
N LYS A 399 -30.92 -9.29 -10.69
CA LYS A 399 -30.16 -10.14 -9.75
C LYS A 399 -29.60 -9.34 -8.58
N THR A 400 -28.98 -8.18 -8.85
CA THR A 400 -28.41 -7.29 -7.83
C THR A 400 -29.49 -6.76 -6.90
N ARG A 401 -30.69 -6.44 -7.39
CA ARG A 401 -31.87 -6.08 -6.57
C ARG A 401 -32.26 -7.19 -5.61
N GLN A 402 -32.37 -8.43 -6.09
CA GLN A 402 -32.71 -9.58 -5.25
C GLN A 402 -31.67 -9.78 -4.14
N GLN A 403 -30.38 -9.67 -4.47
CA GLN A 403 -29.30 -9.76 -3.50
C GLN A 403 -29.30 -8.59 -2.50
N ILE A 404 -29.50 -7.35 -2.96
CA ILE A 404 -29.52 -6.15 -2.10
C ILE A 404 -30.76 -6.10 -1.21
N ALA A 405 -31.91 -6.58 -1.67
CA ALA A 405 -33.10 -6.74 -0.82
C ALA A 405 -32.91 -7.77 0.30
N GLN A 406 -31.97 -8.70 0.15
CA GLN A 406 -31.58 -9.69 1.17
C GLN A 406 -30.44 -9.18 2.07
N ASP A 407 -29.40 -8.59 1.48
CA ASP A 407 -28.12 -8.30 2.15
C ASP A 407 -28.00 -6.85 2.66
N TRP A 408 -28.74 -5.88 2.08
CA TRP A 408 -28.68 -4.44 2.38
C TRP A 408 -30.07 -3.76 2.25
N PRO A 409 -31.08 -4.16 3.04
CA PRO A 409 -32.47 -3.72 2.85
C PRO A 409 -32.65 -2.20 2.90
N GLU A 410 -31.82 -1.45 3.63
CA GLU A 410 -31.86 0.02 3.69
C GLU A 410 -31.58 0.73 2.36
N VAL A 411 -30.80 0.13 1.43
CA VAL A 411 -30.53 0.71 0.10
C VAL A 411 -31.36 0.07 -1.02
N SER A 412 -32.21 -0.92 -0.73
CA SER A 412 -33.12 -1.53 -1.71
C SER A 412 -33.94 -0.48 -2.47
N ALA A 413 -34.52 0.47 -1.72
CA ALA A 413 -35.29 1.59 -2.24
C ALA A 413 -34.51 2.55 -3.16
N ILE A 414 -33.17 2.46 -3.20
CA ILE A 414 -32.30 3.23 -4.11
C ILE A 414 -32.10 2.44 -5.43
N TYR A 415 -31.92 1.12 -5.35
CA TYR A 415 -31.85 0.23 -6.52
C TYR A 415 -33.21 0.02 -7.21
N ASP A 416 -34.32 0.22 -6.50
CA ASP A 416 -35.66 0.30 -7.09
C ASP A 416 -35.90 1.62 -7.84
N ARG A 417 -35.20 2.70 -7.48
CA ARG A 417 -35.24 3.99 -8.20
C ARG A 417 -34.36 4.01 -9.46
N LEU A 418 -33.40 3.09 -9.59
CA LEU A 418 -32.55 2.95 -10.78
C LEU A 418 -33.35 2.32 -11.93
N GLN A 419 -33.50 3.02 -13.05
CA GLN A 419 -34.21 2.56 -14.23
C GLN A 419 -33.26 2.41 -15.41
N LEU A 420 -33.45 1.37 -16.22
CA LEU A 420 -32.77 1.18 -17.50
C LEU A 420 -33.78 1.41 -18.63
N ASN A 421 -33.43 2.31 -19.54
CA ASN A 421 -34.21 2.68 -20.71
C ASN A 421 -33.31 2.57 -21.95
N HIS A 422 -33.87 2.25 -23.12
CA HIS A 422 -33.10 2.26 -24.37
C HIS A 422 -33.92 2.74 -25.56
N SER A 423 -33.21 3.21 -26.59
CA SER A 423 -33.72 3.55 -27.91
C SER A 423 -32.90 2.81 -28.98
N ALA A 424 -33.11 3.14 -30.25
CA ALA A 424 -32.32 2.58 -31.34
C ALA A 424 -30.83 2.97 -31.32
N GLN A 425 -30.43 4.01 -30.58
CA GLN A 425 -29.05 4.55 -30.55
C GLN A 425 -28.54 4.93 -29.15
N GLN A 426 -29.38 4.84 -28.11
CA GLN A 426 -29.06 5.25 -26.75
C GLN A 426 -29.43 4.16 -25.75
N LEU A 427 -28.57 3.93 -24.76
CA LEU A 427 -28.85 3.16 -23.56
C LEU A 427 -28.69 4.11 -22.36
N GLN A 428 -29.73 4.28 -21.56
CA GLN A 428 -29.78 5.23 -20.45
C GLN A 428 -30.05 4.50 -19.14
N ALA A 429 -29.21 4.74 -18.14
CA ALA A 429 -29.44 4.41 -16.74
C ALA A 429 -29.78 5.71 -16.00
N SER A 430 -30.98 5.78 -15.40
CA SER A 430 -31.47 6.97 -14.69
C SER A 430 -31.80 6.63 -13.24
N ILE A 431 -31.27 7.39 -12.29
CA ILE A 431 -31.53 7.21 -10.85
C ILE A 431 -31.99 8.52 -10.22
N ARG A 432 -33.11 8.44 -9.51
CA ARG A 432 -33.79 9.60 -8.94
C ARG A 432 -33.65 9.64 -7.43
N PHE A 433 -33.13 10.73 -6.91
CA PHE A 433 -33.05 11.05 -5.49
C PHE A 433 -34.15 12.05 -5.11
N ASP A 434 -34.55 12.06 -3.84
CA ASP A 434 -35.46 13.05 -3.27
C ASP A 434 -34.70 14.03 -2.34
N GLN A 435 -35.37 14.58 -1.33
CA GLN A 435 -34.78 15.53 -0.39
C GLN A 435 -33.72 14.90 0.55
N GLN A 436 -33.66 13.57 0.65
CA GLN A 436 -32.65 12.86 1.47
C GLN A 436 -31.34 12.55 0.71
N ILE A 437 -31.10 13.21 -0.44
CA ILE A 437 -29.98 12.94 -1.37
C ILE A 437 -28.60 12.78 -0.72
N ASN A 438 -28.26 13.54 0.34
CA ASN A 438 -26.96 13.44 1.00
C ASN A 438 -26.78 12.08 1.73
N ASP A 439 -27.83 11.62 2.39
CA ASP A 439 -27.84 10.33 3.12
C ASP A 439 -27.94 9.16 2.12
N GLU A 440 -28.75 9.31 1.06
CA GLU A 440 -28.91 8.28 0.02
C GLU A 440 -27.65 8.11 -0.86
N LEU A 441 -27.00 9.21 -1.25
CA LEU A 441 -25.82 9.17 -2.12
C LEU A 441 -24.59 8.64 -1.37
N SER A 442 -24.41 9.02 -0.10
CA SER A 442 -23.32 8.48 0.73
C SER A 442 -23.50 6.98 1.01
N ALA A 443 -24.74 6.53 1.25
CA ALA A 443 -25.07 5.11 1.34
C ALA A 443 -24.72 4.36 0.03
N LEU A 444 -25.19 4.85 -1.13
CA LEU A 444 -24.99 4.23 -2.45
C LEU A 444 -23.51 4.14 -2.87
N LEU A 445 -22.74 5.21 -2.66
CA LEU A 445 -21.30 5.20 -2.97
C LEU A 445 -20.54 4.22 -2.06
N SER A 446 -20.94 4.12 -0.79
CA SER A 446 -20.32 3.18 0.15
C SER A 446 -20.62 1.71 -0.15
N SER A 447 -21.79 1.39 -0.71
CA SER A 447 -22.13 0.02 -1.12
C SER A 447 -21.40 -0.35 -2.41
N MET A 448 -21.42 0.49 -3.45
CA MET A 448 -20.74 0.21 -4.73
C MET A 448 -19.24 -0.07 -4.56
N LEU A 449 -18.53 0.74 -3.78
CA LEU A 449 -17.09 0.57 -3.56
C LEU A 449 -16.73 -0.67 -2.71
N SER A 450 -17.69 -1.21 -1.94
CA SER A 450 -17.49 -2.45 -1.18
C SER A 450 -17.52 -3.71 -2.05
N ILE A 451 -18.16 -3.66 -3.22
CA ILE A 451 -18.23 -4.78 -4.18
C ILE A 451 -16.86 -5.02 -4.83
N SER A 452 -16.13 -3.96 -5.20
CA SER A 452 -14.80 -4.05 -5.82
C SER A 452 -13.70 -4.63 -4.92
N ALA A 453 -13.93 -4.70 -3.60
CA ALA A 453 -13.01 -5.32 -2.64
C ALA A 453 -13.38 -6.79 -2.30
N ALA A 454 -14.47 -7.31 -2.85
CA ALA A 454 -14.99 -8.64 -2.56
C ALA A 454 -14.40 -9.71 -3.51
N THR A 455 -13.11 -10.01 -3.39
CA THR A 455 -12.63 -11.34 -3.80
C THR A 455 -13.25 -12.37 -2.87
N GLU A 456 -14.24 -13.12 -3.35
CA GLU A 456 -14.93 -14.18 -2.60
C GLU A 456 -14.01 -15.38 -2.34
N GLN A 457 -13.11 -15.24 -1.37
CA GLN A 457 -12.53 -16.39 -0.69
C GLN A 457 -13.58 -16.94 0.29
N SER A 458 -14.24 -18.03 -0.11
CA SER A 458 -15.20 -18.76 0.73
C SER A 458 -14.55 -19.15 2.06
N ALA A 459 -14.82 -18.38 3.11
CA ALA A 459 -14.17 -18.52 4.40
C ALA A 459 -14.63 -19.80 5.10
N VAL A 460 -13.82 -20.86 4.98
CA VAL A 460 -13.92 -22.02 5.87
C VAL A 460 -13.70 -21.51 7.29
N VAL A 461 -14.71 -21.64 8.14
CA VAL A 461 -14.67 -21.22 9.55
C VAL A 461 -13.45 -21.86 10.20
N GLN A 462 -12.47 -21.04 10.57
CA GLN A 462 -11.28 -21.52 11.27
C GLN A 462 -11.69 -21.98 12.68
N GLN A 463 -11.01 -23.01 13.19
CA GLN A 463 -11.26 -23.53 14.53
C GLN A 463 -11.23 -22.39 15.55
N GLU A 464 -12.21 -22.37 16.45
CA GLU A 464 -12.36 -21.29 17.43
C GLU A 464 -11.14 -21.23 18.36
N VAL A 465 -10.51 -20.06 18.44
CA VAL A 465 -9.42 -19.76 19.36
C VAL A 465 -9.75 -18.46 20.07
N ILE A 466 -9.84 -18.54 21.39
CA ILE A 466 -10.10 -17.42 22.28
C ILE A 466 -8.84 -16.57 22.44
N ASP A 467 -8.99 -15.25 22.59
CA ASP A 467 -7.92 -14.43 23.17
C ASP A 467 -7.93 -14.63 24.69
N GLU A 468 -6.94 -15.37 25.20
CA GLU A 468 -6.79 -15.67 26.63
C GLU A 468 -6.19 -14.48 27.43
N ASN A 469 -5.73 -13.40 26.77
CA ASN A 469 -5.25 -12.20 27.45
C ASN A 469 -5.64 -10.90 26.71
N PRO A 470 -6.95 -10.62 26.57
CA PRO A 470 -7.46 -9.46 25.84
C PRO A 470 -7.05 -8.15 26.53
N ALA A 471 -7.03 -7.06 25.75
CA ALA A 471 -6.80 -5.72 26.28
C ALA A 471 -7.87 -5.39 27.34
N ARG A 472 -7.42 -4.96 28.53
CA ARG A 472 -8.29 -4.64 29.67
C ARG A 472 -8.46 -3.14 29.77
N PHE A 473 -9.71 -2.70 29.86
CA PHE A 473 -10.08 -1.30 29.99
C PHE A 473 -10.78 -1.08 31.33
N ALA A 474 -10.46 0.02 32.01
CA ALA A 474 -10.95 0.33 33.35
C ALA A 474 -10.94 1.85 33.58
N LYS A 475 -11.53 2.31 34.68
CA LYS A 475 -11.36 3.71 35.10
C LYS A 475 -9.90 3.98 35.42
N ALA A 476 -9.32 4.97 34.74
CA ALA A 476 -7.94 5.40 34.90
C ALA A 476 -7.86 6.75 35.62
N HIS A 477 -6.70 7.02 36.21
CA HIS A 477 -6.39 8.23 36.94
C HIS A 477 -4.95 8.67 36.64
N ARG A 478 -4.70 9.98 36.56
CA ARG A 478 -3.39 10.54 36.19
C ARG A 478 -2.27 10.11 37.14
N GLU A 479 -2.60 9.86 38.41
CA GLU A 479 -1.71 9.36 39.47
C GLU A 479 -1.22 7.91 39.22
N GLN A 480 -1.83 7.18 38.29
CA GLN A 480 -1.38 5.84 37.89
C GLN A 480 -0.24 5.87 36.87
N LEU A 481 0.07 7.04 36.28
CA LEU A 481 1.16 7.19 35.31
C LEU A 481 2.52 7.21 36.01
N ILE A 482 3.09 6.03 36.21
CA ILE A 482 4.43 5.86 36.79
C ILE A 482 5.46 6.55 35.88
N PRO A 483 6.32 7.45 36.39
CA PRO A 483 7.39 8.06 35.60
C PRO A 483 8.37 7.03 35.04
N PHE A 484 8.91 7.27 33.85
CA PHE A 484 9.83 6.34 33.22
C PHE A 484 11.14 6.21 34.01
N ALA A 485 11.60 4.97 34.19
CA ALA A 485 12.76 4.59 35.00
C ALA A 485 13.88 3.97 34.14
N PRO A 486 14.89 4.75 33.67
CA PRO A 486 15.93 4.27 32.75
C PRO A 486 16.86 3.15 33.27
N GLN A 487 16.76 2.81 34.56
CA GLN A 487 17.47 1.70 35.20
C GLN A 487 16.69 0.37 35.19
N ASP A 488 15.37 0.40 35.02
CA ASP A 488 14.51 -0.80 35.00
C ASP A 488 14.50 -1.46 33.60
N ASP A 489 14.89 -0.69 32.56
CA ASP A 489 15.02 -1.13 31.18
C ASP A 489 16.41 -1.73 30.89
N PHE A 490 16.67 -2.91 31.49
CA PHE A 490 17.93 -3.66 31.31
C PHE A 490 18.20 -4.06 29.85
N MET A 491 17.14 -4.24 29.05
CA MET A 491 17.25 -4.74 27.67
C MET A 491 17.57 -3.65 26.63
N ASP A 492 17.19 -2.39 26.89
CA ASP A 492 17.35 -1.31 25.92
C ASP A 492 18.05 -0.08 26.53
N ALA A 493 19.29 0.13 26.09
CA ALA A 493 20.10 1.25 26.54
C ALA A 493 19.66 2.60 25.96
N VAL A 494 18.75 2.64 24.97
CA VAL A 494 18.34 3.88 24.27
C VAL A 494 17.72 4.91 25.21
N TYR A 495 16.72 4.52 26.01
CA TYR A 495 15.80 5.48 26.64
C TYR A 495 16.34 6.04 27.96
N LYS A 496 17.28 6.99 27.87
CA LYS A 496 17.93 7.60 29.05
C LYS A 496 17.37 8.96 29.50
N THR A 497 16.50 9.60 28.70
CA THR A 497 15.81 10.84 29.10
C THR A 497 14.34 10.55 29.42
N ALA A 498 13.89 10.83 30.63
CA ALA A 498 12.48 10.65 31.02
C ALA A 498 11.67 11.94 30.85
N ALA A 499 10.47 11.82 30.28
CA ALA A 499 9.45 12.87 30.13
C ALA A 499 8.10 12.32 30.58
N GLY A 500 7.79 12.45 31.87
CA GLY A 500 6.63 11.78 32.49
C GLY A 500 6.77 10.25 32.40
N PRO A 501 5.74 9.50 31.96
CA PRO A 501 5.79 8.04 31.83
C PRO A 501 6.55 7.56 30.58
N PHE A 502 7.09 8.47 29.77
CA PHE A 502 7.83 8.15 28.54
C PHE A 502 9.35 8.30 28.75
N GLY A 503 10.11 7.33 28.26
CA GLY A 503 11.56 7.40 28.08
C GLY A 503 11.89 7.67 26.61
N LEU A 504 12.89 8.51 26.37
CA LEU A 504 13.36 8.93 25.06
C LEU A 504 14.89 8.78 24.93
N GLY A 505 15.35 8.62 23.69
CA GLY A 505 16.76 8.64 23.32
C GLY A 505 16.96 8.63 21.81
N VAL A 506 18.21 8.73 21.36
CA VAL A 506 18.57 8.52 19.94
C VAL A 506 18.88 7.03 19.74
N GLU A 507 18.11 6.36 18.90
CA GLU A 507 18.32 4.96 18.51
C GLU A 507 19.47 4.83 17.51
N SER A 508 19.47 5.70 16.49
CA SER A 508 20.48 5.71 15.44
C SER A 508 20.67 7.08 14.80
N LEU A 509 21.84 7.22 14.17
CA LEU A 509 22.22 8.30 13.27
C LEU A 509 22.61 7.66 11.94
N ALA A 510 21.97 8.04 10.84
CA ALA A 510 22.26 7.50 9.51
C ALA A 510 22.61 8.63 8.52
N LEU A 511 23.32 8.29 7.44
CA LEU A 511 23.57 9.19 6.31
C LEU A 511 22.89 8.67 5.05
N GLN A 512 21.72 9.23 4.73
CA GLN A 512 20.99 8.93 3.51
C GLN A 512 21.03 10.14 2.58
N ASP A 513 21.30 9.94 1.28
CA ASP A 513 21.29 10.99 0.26
C ASP A 513 22.15 12.22 0.60
N GLY A 514 23.28 11.98 1.30
CA GLY A 514 24.20 13.03 1.77
C GLY A 514 23.70 13.85 2.96
N ARG A 515 22.59 13.45 3.60
CA ARG A 515 21.95 14.14 4.73
C ARG A 515 21.91 13.26 5.97
N ILE A 516 22.10 13.88 7.13
CA ILE A 516 22.06 13.18 8.42
C ILE A 516 20.60 12.96 8.81
N GLN A 517 20.23 11.70 9.02
CA GLN A 517 18.97 11.32 9.65
C GLN A 517 19.21 10.96 11.12
N VAL A 518 18.39 11.50 12.01
CA VAL A 518 18.40 11.18 13.44
C VAL A 518 17.13 10.42 13.79
N LYS A 519 17.23 9.19 14.30
CA LYS A 519 16.08 8.43 14.79
C LYS A 519 15.93 8.61 16.30
N VAL A 520 14.91 9.38 16.71
CA VAL A 520 14.52 9.54 18.12
C VAL A 520 13.52 8.45 18.48
N GLY A 521 13.91 7.54 19.37
CA GLY A 521 13.04 6.51 19.91
C GLY A 521 12.28 6.98 21.15
N VAL A 522 11.10 6.41 21.37
CA VAL A 522 10.27 6.64 22.56
C VAL A 522 9.64 5.33 23.06
N LYS A 523 9.63 5.14 24.38
CA LYS A 523 9.11 3.95 25.06
C LYS A 523 8.36 4.34 26.33
N ALA A 524 7.26 3.64 26.63
CA ALA A 524 6.54 3.75 27.89
C ALA A 524 6.14 2.36 28.39
N TYR A 525 5.80 2.27 29.68
CA TYR A 525 5.34 1.03 30.30
C TYR A 525 3.95 1.21 30.92
N ASP A 526 3.12 0.16 30.82
CA ASP A 526 1.86 -0.02 31.54
C ASP A 526 0.87 1.16 31.46
N LEU A 527 0.91 1.95 30.37
CA LEU A 527 -0.06 3.02 30.15
C LEU A 527 -1.49 2.43 30.12
N PRO A 528 -2.45 3.03 30.85
CA PRO A 528 -3.80 2.53 30.93
C PRO A 528 -4.56 2.71 29.61
N ASN A 529 -5.55 1.85 29.40
CA ASN A 529 -6.57 1.95 28.34
C ASN A 529 -6.04 2.06 26.89
N LEU A 530 -4.82 1.56 26.62
CA LEU A 530 -4.29 1.47 25.25
C LEU A 530 -5.14 0.53 24.37
N GLY A 531 -5.73 1.10 23.32
CA GLY A 531 -6.51 0.40 22.30
C GLY A 531 -5.72 0.12 21.01
N ASN A 532 -6.38 -0.48 20.01
CA ASN A 532 -5.79 -0.75 18.68
C ASN A 532 -6.40 0.08 17.53
N GLU A 533 -7.47 0.85 17.76
CA GLU A 533 -8.12 1.65 16.71
C GLU A 533 -7.51 3.05 16.52
N ASN A 534 -7.00 3.63 17.60
CA ASN A 534 -6.31 4.92 17.60
C ASN A 534 -5.07 4.90 18.48
N SER A 535 -4.03 5.62 18.03
CA SER A 535 -2.83 5.90 18.80
C SER A 535 -3.16 6.90 19.91
N SER A 536 -2.96 6.52 21.17
CA SER A 536 -3.21 7.43 22.31
C SER A 536 -2.08 8.44 22.54
N ALA A 537 -0.89 8.21 21.98
CA ALA A 537 0.29 9.06 22.20
C ALA A 537 1.01 9.41 20.89
N PHE A 538 1.51 10.63 20.80
CA PHE A 538 2.16 11.20 19.61
C PHE A 538 3.48 11.90 19.98
N LEU A 539 4.55 11.58 19.25
CA LEU A 539 5.87 12.20 19.37
C LEU A 539 5.97 13.39 18.41
N VAL A 540 6.22 14.59 18.95
CA VAL A 540 6.50 15.80 18.17
C VAL A 540 7.91 16.28 18.48
N VAL A 541 8.69 16.58 17.43
CA VAL A 541 9.99 17.25 17.54
C VAL A 541 9.80 18.69 17.08
N THR A 542 9.94 19.65 17.98
CA THR A 542 9.69 21.07 17.68
C THR A 542 10.92 21.73 17.06
N ASP A 543 12.12 21.36 17.51
CA ASP A 543 13.36 21.92 16.98
C ASP A 543 14.57 21.00 17.16
N VAL A 544 15.60 21.22 16.35
CA VAL A 544 16.95 20.67 16.49
C VAL A 544 17.90 21.86 16.52
N LEU A 545 18.66 22.02 17.60
CA LEU A 545 19.41 23.25 17.89
C LEU A 545 20.92 23.04 17.81
N ASP A 546 21.62 24.09 17.37
CA ASP A 546 23.07 24.17 17.47
C ASP A 546 23.57 24.57 18.87
N GLN A 547 24.90 24.65 19.03
CA GLN A 547 25.56 25.02 20.29
C GLN A 547 25.25 26.46 20.73
N GLN A 548 24.87 27.34 19.80
CA GLN A 548 24.51 28.74 20.04
C GLN A 548 23.01 28.91 20.32
N GLY A 549 22.19 27.90 20.01
CA GLY A 549 20.74 27.90 20.17
C GLY A 549 19.94 28.27 18.92
N ASN A 550 20.57 28.29 17.74
CA ASN A 550 19.86 28.48 16.47
C ASN A 550 19.22 27.17 16.00
N SER A 551 18.11 27.26 15.26
CA SER A 551 17.49 26.09 14.61
C SER A 551 18.35 25.58 13.45
N LEU A 552 18.61 24.28 13.45
CA LEU A 552 19.18 23.50 12.36
C LEU A 552 18.10 22.83 11.50
N LEU A 553 16.82 22.91 11.87
CA LEU A 553 15.72 22.48 11.01
C LEU A 553 15.36 23.56 10.00
N ALA A 554 15.01 23.16 8.78
CA ALA A 554 14.52 24.10 7.78
C ALA A 554 13.22 24.80 8.24
N LEU A 555 13.04 26.06 7.82
CA LEU A 555 11.84 26.86 8.13
C LEU A 555 10.57 26.33 7.44
N ALA A 556 10.75 25.67 6.30
CA ALA A 556 9.78 24.78 5.66
C ALA A 556 10.51 23.48 5.26
N PRO A 557 9.88 22.30 5.28
CA PRO A 557 10.48 21.08 4.76
C PRO A 557 10.80 21.25 3.26
N ALA A 558 11.81 20.51 2.76
CA ALA A 558 12.00 20.44 1.32
C ALA A 558 10.88 19.62 0.68
N CYS A 559 10.62 19.87 -0.59
CA CYS A 559 9.52 19.25 -1.31
C CYS A 559 9.64 17.72 -1.37
N GLY A 560 8.58 17.02 -0.97
CA GLY A 560 8.56 15.57 -0.81
C GLY A 560 9.06 15.05 0.55
N GLU A 561 9.60 15.90 1.42
CA GLU A 561 10.00 15.52 2.77
C GLU A 561 8.85 15.69 3.76
N SER A 562 8.68 14.71 4.66
CA SER A 562 7.78 14.86 5.79
C SER A 562 8.28 15.95 6.73
N ASP A 563 7.37 16.81 7.22
CA ASP A 563 7.75 17.87 8.15
C ASP A 563 8.38 17.24 9.42
N PRO A 564 9.64 17.57 9.77
CA PRO A 564 10.25 17.10 11.01
C PRO A 564 9.44 17.52 12.26
N ARG A 565 8.51 18.48 12.15
CA ARG A 565 7.61 18.94 13.21
C ARG A 565 6.19 18.34 13.21
N ALA A 566 5.82 17.54 12.21
CA ALA A 566 4.54 16.82 12.23
C ALA A 566 4.46 15.78 13.38
N PRO A 567 3.28 15.50 13.97
CA PRO A 567 3.14 14.45 14.98
C PRO A 567 3.34 13.04 14.41
N GLU A 568 4.12 12.22 15.10
CA GLU A 568 4.38 10.81 14.75
C GLU A 568 3.72 9.87 15.77
N ALA A 569 3.13 8.76 15.32
CA ALA A 569 2.26 7.92 16.15
C ALA A 569 3.03 6.88 16.98
N ILE A 570 2.87 6.90 18.30
CA ILE A 570 3.45 5.90 19.21
C ILE A 570 2.43 4.77 19.37
N GLN A 571 2.63 3.66 18.66
CA GLN A 571 1.59 2.64 18.44
C GLN A 571 2.02 1.16 18.57
N TYR A 572 3.30 0.86 18.76
CA TYR A 572 3.77 -0.53 18.83
C TYR A 572 3.72 -1.03 20.28
N SER A 573 2.61 -1.65 20.69
CA SER A 573 2.49 -2.25 22.03
C SER A 573 2.76 -3.75 22.03
N TYR A 574 3.55 -4.23 22.99
CA TYR A 574 3.89 -5.64 23.17
C TYR A 574 4.04 -6.00 24.66
N ALA A 575 3.87 -7.28 24.99
CA ALA A 575 4.05 -7.79 26.35
C ALA A 575 5.55 -7.95 26.68
N ILE A 576 5.94 -7.61 27.91
CA ILE A 576 7.33 -7.66 28.37
C ILE A 576 7.40 -8.02 29.86
N ASN A 577 8.48 -8.67 30.29
CA ASN A 577 8.84 -8.77 31.70
C ASN A 577 9.95 -7.74 31.98
N ARG A 578 9.67 -6.69 32.77
CA ARG A 578 10.72 -5.77 33.25
C ARG A 578 11.35 -6.31 34.53
N ILE A 579 12.51 -5.79 34.91
CA ILE A 579 13.06 -5.96 36.26
C ILE A 579 12.69 -4.72 37.06
N GLN A 580 11.99 -4.89 38.18
CA GLN A 580 11.63 -3.83 39.10
C GLN A 580 11.99 -4.30 40.52
N ASP A 581 12.79 -3.51 41.25
CA ASP A 581 13.34 -3.88 42.57
C ASP A 581 14.02 -5.27 42.61
N GLY A 582 14.63 -5.68 41.49
CA GLY A 582 15.28 -6.98 41.31
C GLY A 582 14.34 -8.16 41.04
N GLN A 583 13.03 -7.94 40.90
CA GLN A 583 12.03 -8.95 40.56
C GLN A 583 11.52 -8.80 39.14
N PHE A 584 11.18 -9.91 38.47
CA PHE A 584 10.54 -9.87 37.15
C PHE A 584 9.05 -9.53 37.29
N VAL A 585 8.66 -8.38 36.75
CA VAL A 585 7.26 -7.90 36.72
C VAL A 585 6.75 -7.97 35.28
N PRO A 586 5.69 -8.76 35.00
CA PRO A 586 5.04 -8.77 33.70
C PRO A 586 4.24 -7.49 33.48
N GLY A 587 4.34 -6.91 32.29
CA GLY A 587 3.66 -5.68 31.90
C GLY A 587 3.56 -5.54 30.39
N ARG A 588 3.21 -4.34 29.93
CA ARG A 588 3.18 -3.97 28.50
C ARG A 588 4.10 -2.80 28.23
N ALA A 589 4.93 -2.93 27.21
CA ALA A 589 5.58 -1.78 26.59
C ALA A 589 4.63 -1.15 25.57
N LEU A 590 4.82 0.15 25.35
CA LEU A 590 4.43 0.88 24.14
C LEU A 590 5.69 1.53 23.59
N THR A 591 6.00 1.30 22.31
CA THR A 591 7.14 1.89 21.62
C THR A 591 6.73 2.61 20.33
N GLY A 592 7.62 3.51 19.90
CA GLY A 592 7.56 4.22 18.64
C GLY A 592 8.84 5.04 18.47
N GLY A 593 8.90 5.86 17.43
CA GLY A 593 10.01 6.76 17.21
C GLY A 593 9.85 7.54 15.92
N LYS A 594 10.55 8.68 15.82
CA LYS A 594 10.53 9.55 14.65
C LYS A 594 11.93 9.69 14.05
N THR A 595 12.03 9.54 12.74
CA THR A 595 13.24 9.88 11.97
C THR A 595 13.17 11.34 11.54
N ILE A 596 14.25 12.08 11.76
CA ILE A 596 14.39 13.51 11.46
C ILE A 596 15.49 13.67 10.42
N ALA A 597 15.18 14.09 9.20
CA ALA A 597 16.17 14.41 8.18
C ALA A 597 16.67 15.86 8.36
N LEU A 598 17.94 16.03 8.72
CA LEU A 598 18.57 17.35 8.82
C LEU A 598 18.85 17.92 7.42
N PRO A 599 18.87 19.25 7.22
CA PRO A 599 19.23 19.88 5.94
C PRO A 599 20.62 19.49 5.44
N ALA A 600 20.82 19.53 4.12
CA ALA A 600 22.12 19.28 3.51
C ALA A 600 23.19 20.27 4.00
N GLY A 601 24.39 19.76 4.31
CA GLY A 601 25.48 20.53 4.88
C GLY A 601 25.45 20.71 6.40
N VAL A 602 24.40 20.26 7.09
CA VAL A 602 24.41 20.16 8.56
C VAL A 602 25.24 18.95 8.99
N ASN A 603 26.28 19.18 9.78
CA ASN A 603 27.19 18.18 10.30
C ASN A 603 26.82 17.78 11.74
N LEU A 604 27.06 16.52 12.12
CA LEU A 604 26.67 15.98 13.43
C LEU A 604 27.19 16.82 14.61
N GLY A 605 28.44 17.29 14.54
CA GLY A 605 29.06 18.11 15.59
C GLY A 605 28.48 19.52 15.77
N GLN A 606 27.63 19.98 14.84
CA GLN A 606 26.84 21.21 15.03
C GLN A 606 25.62 20.95 15.91
N VAL A 607 25.03 19.75 15.86
CA VAL A 607 23.83 19.39 16.60
C VAL A 607 24.15 19.29 18.08
N ALA A 608 23.64 20.23 18.87
CA ALA A 608 23.78 20.21 20.33
C ALA A 608 22.58 19.54 21.00
N ARG A 609 21.36 19.82 20.52
CA ARG A 609 20.12 19.44 21.21
C ARG A 609 18.97 19.12 20.27
N ILE A 610 18.05 18.28 20.73
CA ILE A 610 16.74 18.06 20.09
C ILE A 610 15.66 18.39 21.12
N LYS A 611 14.70 19.23 20.74
CA LYS A 611 13.55 19.62 21.57
C LYS A 611 12.26 19.09 20.96
N GLY A 612 11.31 18.78 21.83
CA GLY A 612 10.00 18.29 21.41
C GLY A 612 9.06 18.12 22.58
N TYR A 613 7.93 17.47 22.31
CA TYR A 613 6.99 17.04 23.33
C TYR A 613 6.30 15.74 22.91
N ILE A 614 5.74 15.05 23.89
CA ILE A 614 4.80 13.96 23.66
C ILE A 614 3.41 14.43 24.09
N ASP A 615 2.46 14.43 23.16
CA ASP A 615 1.04 14.58 23.50
C ASP A 615 0.46 13.19 23.78
N TYR A 616 -0.18 13.02 24.93
CA TYR A 616 -0.80 11.75 25.35
C TYR A 616 -2.26 11.99 25.77
N HIS A 617 -3.17 11.39 25.02
CA HIS A 617 -4.61 11.41 25.25
C HIS A 617 -4.96 10.26 26.21
N LEU A 618 -5.01 10.54 27.51
CA LEU A 618 -5.31 9.56 28.57
C LEU A 618 -6.81 9.27 28.62
N PRO A 619 -7.30 8.05 28.31
CA PRO A 619 -8.71 7.70 28.50
C PRO A 619 -8.99 7.48 29.98
N LEU A 620 -9.75 8.38 30.62
CA LEU A 620 -10.05 8.34 32.06
C LEU A 620 -11.22 7.40 32.40
N ASP A 621 -12.30 7.49 31.62
CA ASP A 621 -13.48 6.64 31.77
C ASP A 621 -13.79 5.96 30.43
N VAL A 622 -14.28 4.72 30.51
CA VAL A 622 -14.51 3.85 29.35
C VAL A 622 -15.90 3.24 29.45
N GLU A 623 -16.63 3.24 28.33
CA GLU A 623 -17.91 2.55 28.17
C GLU A 623 -17.76 1.41 27.15
N THR A 624 -18.34 0.25 27.49
CA THR A 624 -18.34 -0.94 26.63
C THR A 624 -19.76 -1.25 26.18
N LYS A 625 -19.95 -1.41 24.87
CA LYS A 625 -21.24 -1.76 24.24
C LYS A 625 -21.12 -3.05 23.46
N ILE A 626 -21.85 -4.07 23.90
CA ILE A 626 -22.04 -5.31 23.14
C ILE A 626 -23.20 -5.14 22.15
N VAL A 627 -23.02 -5.68 20.95
CA VAL A 627 -23.97 -5.71 19.84
C VAL A 627 -24.06 -7.16 19.33
N ASP A 628 -25.21 -7.81 19.52
CA ASP A 628 -25.43 -9.18 19.03
C ASP A 628 -25.59 -9.22 17.49
N ALA A 629 -25.33 -10.37 16.87
CA ALA A 629 -25.62 -10.64 15.46
C ALA A 629 -27.13 -10.55 15.10
N PRO A 630 -27.50 -10.43 13.81
CA PRO A 630 -26.64 -10.08 12.68
C PRO A 630 -26.05 -8.69 12.85
N LEU A 631 -24.79 -8.49 12.47
CA LEU A 631 -24.09 -7.21 12.64
C LEU A 631 -24.30 -6.25 11.46
N ALA A 632 -24.47 -6.77 10.25
CA ALA A 632 -24.63 -5.97 9.03
C ALA A 632 -25.73 -4.89 9.17
N GLY A 633 -25.44 -3.67 8.71
CA GLY A 633 -26.36 -2.53 8.76
C GLY A 633 -26.50 -1.87 10.14
N LYS A 634 -26.00 -2.49 11.23
CA LYS A 634 -26.12 -1.90 12.57
C LYS A 634 -25.22 -0.67 12.71
N LEU A 635 -25.85 0.42 13.14
CA LEU A 635 -25.20 1.67 13.54
C LEU A 635 -25.17 1.76 15.07
N VAL A 636 -24.03 2.18 15.60
CA VAL A 636 -23.83 2.50 17.02
C VAL A 636 -23.27 3.91 17.10
N ASP A 637 -23.83 4.74 17.97
CA ASP A 637 -23.34 6.10 18.24
C ASP A 637 -23.16 6.24 19.76
N LEU A 638 -21.93 6.45 20.21
CA LEU A 638 -21.54 6.50 21.62
C LEU A 638 -20.54 7.64 21.81
N HIS A 639 -20.86 8.62 22.65
CA HIS A 639 -20.02 9.79 22.91
C HIS A 639 -19.56 10.53 21.63
N GLY A 640 -20.38 10.48 20.56
CA GLY A 640 -20.06 11.06 19.25
C GLY A 640 -19.11 10.22 18.38
N THR A 641 -18.65 9.06 18.86
CA THR A 641 -18.08 8.01 18.01
C THR A 641 -19.21 7.26 17.33
N ARG A 642 -19.32 7.39 16.01
CA ARG A 642 -20.29 6.65 15.19
C ARG A 642 -19.60 5.48 14.51
N ILE A 643 -20.07 4.26 14.77
CA ILE A 643 -19.56 3.00 14.20
C ILE A 643 -20.67 2.35 13.36
N ARG A 644 -20.37 2.01 12.11
CA ARG A 644 -21.26 1.29 11.19
C ARG A 644 -20.68 -0.07 10.84
N PHE A 645 -21.38 -1.14 11.17
CA PHE A 645 -21.00 -2.51 10.77
C PHE A 645 -21.43 -2.79 9.33
N LYS A 646 -20.49 -3.28 8.52
CA LYS A 646 -20.70 -3.77 7.15
C LYS A 646 -21.07 -5.26 7.16
N SER A 647 -21.32 -5.84 6.00
CA SER A 647 -21.53 -7.29 5.88
C SER A 647 -20.33 -8.08 6.41
N THR A 648 -20.63 -9.02 7.33
CA THR A 648 -19.66 -9.85 8.05
C THR A 648 -19.72 -11.28 7.54
N GLY A 649 -18.63 -11.79 6.96
CA GLY A 649 -18.43 -13.24 6.87
C GLY A 649 -18.28 -13.84 8.26
N ALA A 650 -18.62 -15.12 8.45
CA ALA A 650 -18.77 -15.75 9.77
C ALA A 650 -17.55 -15.56 10.72
N SER A 651 -16.34 -15.44 10.18
CA SER A 651 -15.09 -15.23 10.94
C SER A 651 -14.47 -13.83 10.75
N SER A 652 -15.24 -12.84 10.30
CA SER A 652 -14.72 -11.50 9.95
C SER A 652 -15.65 -10.38 10.41
N LEU A 653 -15.08 -9.30 10.96
CA LEU A 653 -15.81 -8.12 11.39
C LEU A 653 -15.33 -6.92 10.56
N ARG A 654 -16.23 -6.35 9.76
CA ARG A 654 -15.97 -5.18 8.90
C ARG A 654 -16.79 -4.00 9.38
N PHE A 655 -16.16 -2.83 9.51
CA PHE A 655 -16.82 -1.63 9.99
C PHE A 655 -16.21 -0.34 9.45
N GLU A 656 -16.92 0.76 9.68
CA GLU A 656 -16.45 2.13 9.52
C GLU A 656 -16.67 2.88 10.83
N TYR A 657 -15.86 3.90 11.07
CA TYR A 657 -16.08 4.83 12.17
C TYR A 657 -15.73 6.28 11.83
N SER A 658 -16.55 7.19 12.34
CA SER A 658 -16.50 8.64 12.09
C SER A 658 -17.00 9.43 13.32
N GLY A 659 -16.94 10.76 13.25
CA GLY A 659 -17.23 11.63 14.40
C GLY A 659 -16.01 11.81 15.31
N ALA A 660 -16.19 11.70 16.62
CA ALA A 660 -15.14 11.81 17.64
C ALA A 660 -14.24 10.56 17.68
N THR A 661 -13.60 10.24 16.54
CA THR A 661 -12.97 8.92 16.32
C THR A 661 -11.88 8.57 17.32
N GLU A 662 -11.19 9.57 17.89
CA GLU A 662 -10.19 9.48 18.95
C GLU A 662 -10.72 8.86 20.27
N HIS A 663 -12.03 8.87 20.48
CA HIS A 663 -12.67 8.16 21.59
C HIS A 663 -12.75 6.63 21.36
N LEU A 664 -12.61 6.11 20.13
CA LEU A 664 -12.63 4.67 19.89
C LEU A 664 -11.30 4.02 20.31
N LEU A 665 -11.37 3.15 21.32
CA LEU A 665 -10.20 2.40 21.80
C LEU A 665 -10.08 1.06 21.06
N GLN A 666 -11.14 0.25 21.09
CA GLN A 666 -11.10 -1.14 20.66
C GLN A 666 -12.45 -1.61 20.10
N VAL A 667 -12.39 -2.50 19.11
CA VAL A 667 -13.53 -3.34 18.72
C VAL A 667 -13.11 -4.81 18.74
N ASN A 668 -13.77 -5.62 19.57
CA ASN A 668 -13.55 -7.06 19.67
C ASN A 668 -14.70 -7.83 19.01
N ALA A 669 -14.40 -8.99 18.41
CA ALA A 669 -15.41 -9.98 18.07
C ALA A 669 -15.57 -10.96 19.24
N LEU A 670 -16.81 -11.27 19.62
CA LEU A 670 -17.12 -12.27 20.64
C LEU A 670 -17.83 -13.50 20.05
N ASN A 671 -17.59 -14.67 20.63
CA ASN A 671 -18.35 -15.89 20.35
C ASN A 671 -19.70 -15.92 21.11
N ALA A 672 -20.48 -17.00 20.93
CA ALA A 672 -21.76 -17.22 21.60
C ALA A 672 -21.68 -17.19 23.15
N ALA A 673 -20.51 -17.50 23.73
CA ALA A 673 -20.25 -17.47 25.16
C ALA A 673 -19.79 -16.08 25.68
N ASN A 674 -19.82 -15.05 24.83
CA ASN A 674 -19.28 -13.70 25.07
C ASN A 674 -17.76 -13.67 25.36
N LYS A 675 -17.00 -14.65 24.87
CA LYS A 675 -15.53 -14.64 24.95
C LYS A 675 -14.93 -13.95 23.71
N PRO A 676 -13.88 -13.12 23.86
CA PRO A 676 -13.22 -12.49 22.72
C PRO A 676 -12.45 -13.51 21.87
N LEU A 677 -12.58 -13.38 20.55
CA LEU A 677 -11.88 -14.22 19.58
C LEU A 677 -10.47 -13.70 19.30
N SER A 678 -9.53 -14.63 19.11
CA SER A 678 -8.17 -14.32 18.66
C SER A 678 -8.20 -13.75 17.24
N SER A 679 -7.73 -12.51 17.08
CA SER A 679 -7.52 -11.91 15.76
C SER A 679 -6.38 -12.61 15.02
N SER A 680 -6.48 -12.65 13.69
CA SER A 680 -5.54 -13.28 12.78
C SER A 680 -5.11 -12.38 11.61
N SER A 681 -5.85 -11.31 11.37
CA SER A 681 -5.57 -10.26 10.38
C SER A 681 -6.31 -8.99 10.80
N ALA A 682 -5.72 -7.82 10.52
CA ALA A 682 -6.33 -6.52 10.75
C ALA A 682 -5.85 -5.53 9.69
N MET A 683 -6.77 -5.04 8.86
CA MET A 683 -6.52 -3.97 7.90
C MET A 683 -7.34 -2.74 8.30
N ARG A 684 -6.68 -1.57 8.35
CA ARG A 684 -7.30 -0.27 8.62
C ARG A 684 -6.92 0.71 7.53
N SER A 685 -7.87 1.54 7.10
CA SER A 685 -7.67 2.57 6.09
C SER A 685 -8.50 3.82 6.43
N SER A 686 -8.04 4.98 5.98
CA SER A 686 -8.86 6.19 5.93
C SER A 686 -9.99 6.00 4.91
N LEU A 687 -11.15 6.64 5.13
CA LEU A 687 -12.20 6.70 4.11
C LEU A 687 -11.72 7.51 2.89
N PHE A 688 -12.11 7.08 1.69
CA PHE A 688 -11.75 7.76 0.44
C PHE A 688 -12.50 9.09 0.25
N TRP A 689 -13.62 9.28 0.97
CA TRP A 689 -14.35 10.54 1.09
C TRP A 689 -14.78 10.75 2.55
N GLY A 690 -14.64 11.99 3.05
CA GLY A 690 -15.10 12.38 4.39
C GLY A 690 -14.15 12.01 5.55
N SER A 691 -14.49 12.47 6.76
CA SER A 691 -13.70 12.26 7.98
C SER A 691 -14.07 10.94 8.68
N GLY A 692 -13.24 9.92 8.48
CA GLY A 692 -13.37 8.65 9.18
C GLY A 692 -12.38 7.57 8.71
N LYS A 693 -12.50 6.39 9.30
CA LYS A 693 -11.72 5.19 8.98
C LYS A 693 -12.64 4.02 8.64
N SER A 694 -12.14 3.03 7.89
CA SER A 694 -12.73 1.70 7.78
C SER A 694 -11.73 0.65 8.27
N ALA A 695 -12.24 -0.41 8.89
CA ALA A 695 -11.47 -1.51 9.42
C ALA A 695 -12.09 -2.85 9.00
N SER A 696 -11.22 -3.82 8.67
CA SER A 696 -11.56 -5.22 8.42
C SER A 696 -10.69 -6.08 9.32
N LEU A 697 -11.31 -6.84 10.21
CA LEU A 697 -10.64 -7.68 11.21
C LEU A 697 -11.06 -9.15 11.00
N ASP A 698 -10.11 -10.06 10.85
CA ASP A 698 -10.37 -11.48 10.64
C ASP A 698 -9.98 -12.29 11.88
N PHE A 699 -10.89 -13.13 12.37
CA PHE A 699 -10.80 -13.84 13.65
C PHE A 699 -10.76 -15.36 13.48
N LYS A 700 -10.31 -16.06 14.52
CA LYS A 700 -10.36 -17.53 14.63
C LYS A 700 -11.63 -17.97 15.37
N GLY A 701 -12.73 -18.16 14.67
CA GLY A 701 -14.02 -18.61 15.25
C GLY A 701 -15.23 -17.98 14.56
N THR A 702 -16.42 -18.07 15.18
CA THR A 702 -17.65 -17.43 14.67
C THR A 702 -17.96 -16.14 15.43
N VAL A 703 -18.09 -15.04 14.69
CA VAL A 703 -18.45 -13.71 15.22
C VAL A 703 -19.95 -13.65 15.50
N GLU A 704 -20.34 -13.98 16.72
CA GLU A 704 -21.74 -13.92 17.18
C GLU A 704 -22.10 -12.53 17.72
N LYS A 705 -21.11 -11.76 18.18
CA LYS A 705 -21.30 -10.38 18.69
C LYS A 705 -20.08 -9.52 18.38
N ALA A 706 -20.30 -8.20 18.36
CA ALA A 706 -19.25 -7.21 18.45
C ALA A 706 -19.28 -6.55 19.83
N GLU A 707 -18.10 -6.30 20.40
CA GLU A 707 -17.91 -5.49 21.59
C GLU A 707 -17.16 -4.21 21.17
N ILE A 708 -17.82 -3.06 21.33
CA ILE A 708 -17.25 -1.73 21.11
C ILE A 708 -16.78 -1.19 22.45
N VAL A 709 -15.57 -0.64 22.51
CA VAL A 709 -14.99 -0.01 23.70
C VAL A 709 -14.58 1.42 23.36
N VAL A 710 -15.24 2.39 23.97
CA VAL A 710 -15.02 3.83 23.75
C VAL A 710 -14.66 4.55 25.05
N ALA A 711 -13.76 5.52 24.97
CA ALA A 711 -13.54 6.49 26.04
C ALA A 711 -14.78 7.40 26.17
N SER A 712 -15.32 7.54 27.37
CA SER A 712 -16.34 8.56 27.66
C SER A 712 -15.73 9.86 28.19
N ALA A 713 -14.48 9.83 28.65
CA ALA A 713 -13.68 10.99 29.00
C ALA A 713 -12.20 10.79 28.66
N ILE A 714 -11.55 11.83 28.14
CA ILE A 714 -10.12 11.87 27.80
C ILE A 714 -9.47 13.10 28.47
N GLU A 715 -8.30 12.94 29.08
CA GLU A 715 -7.46 14.05 29.57
C GLU A 715 -6.19 14.16 28.72
N ASN A 716 -6.00 15.30 28.05
CA ASN A 716 -4.83 15.53 27.22
C ASN A 716 -3.63 15.98 28.08
N GLN A 717 -2.59 15.16 28.10
CA GLN A 717 -1.29 15.44 28.71
C GLN A 717 -0.30 15.92 27.65
N ARG A 718 0.59 16.84 28.03
CA ARG A 718 1.81 17.16 27.28
C ARG A 718 3.03 16.92 28.15
N TYR A 719 4.04 16.26 27.59
CA TYR A 719 5.33 16.01 28.22
C TYR A 719 6.45 16.55 27.34
N ASP A 720 6.91 17.78 27.62
CA ASP A 720 8.04 18.41 26.91
C ASP A 720 9.36 17.68 27.23
N PHE A 721 10.28 17.62 26.26
CA PHE A 721 11.59 16.99 26.39
C PHE A 721 12.73 17.75 25.69
N GLU A 722 13.96 17.55 26.18
CA GLU A 722 15.19 18.11 25.61
C GLU A 722 16.31 17.07 25.67
N LEU A 723 16.65 16.50 24.51
CA LEU A 723 17.75 15.54 24.37
C LEU A 723 19.06 16.31 24.17
N ASN A 724 19.94 16.28 25.18
CA ASN A 724 21.26 16.92 25.16
C ASN A 724 22.39 15.98 24.69
N ARG A 725 22.06 14.72 24.40
CA ARG A 725 22.99 13.70 23.89
C ARG A 725 22.46 13.20 22.56
N ILE A 726 23.15 13.56 21.47
CA ILE A 726 22.77 13.21 20.09
C ILE A 726 23.37 11.87 19.67
N ALA A 727 24.53 11.51 20.22
CA ALA A 727 25.16 10.22 20.02
C ALA A 727 24.32 9.08 20.66
N PRO A 728 24.05 7.99 19.93
CA PRO A 728 23.47 6.77 20.50
C PRO A 728 24.19 6.33 21.80
N PRO A 729 23.46 5.74 22.75
CA PRO A 729 24.05 5.35 24.02
C PRO A 729 25.06 4.20 23.90
N GLU A 730 25.89 4.13 24.94
CA GLU A 730 26.95 3.14 25.13
C GLU A 730 26.35 1.78 25.49
N LYS A 731 27.03 0.71 25.10
CA LYS A 731 26.57 -0.67 25.31
C LYS A 731 27.77 -1.58 25.55
N ALA A 732 28.07 -1.85 26.82
CA ALA A 732 29.16 -2.73 27.21
C ALA A 732 29.06 -4.11 26.53
N PHE A 733 30.20 -4.65 26.12
CA PHE A 733 30.28 -5.98 25.53
C PHE A 733 29.92 -7.06 26.55
N VAL A 734 29.05 -7.99 26.15
CA VAL A 734 28.70 -9.18 26.96
C VAL A 734 29.90 -10.13 27.06
N VAL A 735 30.67 -10.24 25.97
CA VAL A 735 31.95 -10.96 25.88
C VAL A 735 32.88 -10.11 25.03
N ALA A 736 34.09 -9.85 25.50
CA ALA A 736 35.14 -9.18 24.72
C ALA A 736 35.94 -10.23 23.92
N LYS A 737 36.10 -10.00 22.62
CA LYS A 737 36.99 -10.75 21.71
C LYS A 737 38.35 -10.05 21.63
N ALA A 738 39.37 -10.78 21.19
CA ALA A 738 40.68 -10.23 20.89
C ALA A 738 40.84 -9.99 19.38
N PHE A 739 41.61 -8.98 18.98
CA PHE A 739 41.96 -8.79 17.57
C PHE A 739 42.92 -9.91 17.10
N PRO A 740 42.72 -10.47 15.90
CA PRO A 740 43.47 -11.64 15.47
C PRO A 740 44.88 -11.26 14.96
N GLU A 741 45.91 -11.71 15.70
CA GLU A 741 47.34 -11.69 15.31
C GLU A 741 47.55 -11.92 13.81
N PRO A 742 48.32 -11.11 13.05
CA PRO A 742 48.46 -11.23 11.60
C PRO A 742 48.79 -12.65 11.09
N ILE A 743 48.25 -13.03 9.94
CA ILE A 743 48.62 -14.30 9.28
C ILE A 743 50.10 -14.24 8.92
N ARG A 744 50.85 -15.29 9.26
CA ARG A 744 52.26 -15.44 8.89
C ARG A 744 52.38 -16.20 7.58
N GLU A 745 53.40 -15.89 6.78
CA GLU A 745 53.76 -16.58 5.53
C GLU A 745 53.66 -18.13 5.64
N GLN A 746 54.27 -18.72 6.67
CA GLN A 746 54.19 -20.18 6.93
C GLN A 746 52.76 -20.71 7.11
N GLN A 747 51.85 -19.91 7.69
CA GLN A 747 50.43 -20.30 7.85
C GLN A 747 49.65 -20.13 6.55
N PHE A 748 50.06 -19.21 5.67
CA PHE A 748 49.48 -19.05 4.34
C PHE A 748 49.94 -20.16 3.39
N GLU A 749 51.20 -20.57 3.45
CA GLU A 749 51.69 -21.78 2.75
C GLU A 749 50.97 -23.05 3.22
N GLN A 750 50.69 -23.18 4.53
CA GLN A 750 49.83 -24.26 5.06
C GLN A 750 48.38 -24.17 4.56
N PHE A 751 47.86 -22.96 4.36
CA PHE A 751 46.53 -22.71 3.81
C PHE A 751 46.45 -23.03 2.30
N ILE A 752 47.45 -22.64 1.51
CA ILE A 752 47.58 -23.00 0.08
C ILE A 752 47.65 -24.53 -0.09
N ALA A 753 48.33 -25.23 0.83
CA ALA A 753 48.44 -26.69 0.83
C ALA A 753 47.23 -27.43 1.45
N ALA A 754 46.23 -26.73 1.97
CA ALA A 754 45.09 -27.36 2.65
C ALA A 754 44.05 -27.92 1.67
N GLN A 755 43.30 -28.93 2.12
CA GLN A 755 42.21 -29.53 1.36
C GLN A 755 40.87 -28.90 1.74
N ALA A 756 39.91 -28.92 0.82
CA ALA A 756 38.53 -28.56 1.11
C ALA A 756 37.93 -29.46 2.21
N PRO A 757 37.14 -28.91 3.16
CA PRO A 757 36.54 -29.70 4.23
C PRO A 757 35.50 -30.69 3.69
N VAL A 758 35.47 -31.91 4.24
CA VAL A 758 34.49 -32.94 3.87
C VAL A 758 33.25 -32.81 4.75
N ILE A 759 32.26 -32.04 4.28
CA ILE A 759 30.99 -31.82 4.99
C ILE A 759 30.01 -32.95 4.65
N ASN A 760 29.76 -33.82 5.63
CA ASN A 760 28.82 -34.95 5.49
C ASN A 760 27.37 -34.59 5.86
N GLU A 761 27.17 -33.57 6.69
CA GLU A 761 25.87 -33.10 7.18
C GLU A 761 25.92 -31.56 7.28
N PHE A 762 24.97 -30.88 6.66
CA PHE A 762 24.82 -29.42 6.79
C PHE A 762 23.81 -29.15 7.92
N PRO A 763 24.11 -28.29 8.92
CA PRO A 763 23.31 -28.18 10.15
C PRO A 763 21.96 -27.47 10.01
N PHE A 764 21.63 -26.97 8.81
CA PHE A 764 20.38 -26.28 8.50
C PHE A 764 19.72 -26.94 7.27
N ASP A 765 19.61 -26.23 6.16
CA ASP A 765 19.29 -26.82 4.85
C ASP A 765 20.57 -27.31 4.16
N PRO A 766 20.56 -28.48 3.50
CA PRO A 766 21.61 -28.85 2.57
C PRO A 766 21.50 -27.97 1.31
N PRO A 767 22.64 -27.55 0.72
CA PRO A 767 22.65 -26.70 -0.46
C PRO A 767 22.02 -27.40 -1.67
N LYS A 768 21.53 -26.61 -2.64
CA LYS A 768 21.07 -27.10 -3.95
C LYS A 768 22.20 -27.78 -4.72
N THR A 769 23.42 -27.26 -4.59
CA THR A 769 24.64 -27.79 -5.21
C THR A 769 25.88 -27.25 -4.47
N SER A 770 27.01 -27.94 -4.60
CA SER A 770 28.28 -27.54 -3.98
C SER A 770 29.48 -28.06 -4.76
N VAL A 771 30.59 -27.32 -4.72
CA VAL A 771 31.87 -27.71 -5.32
C VAL A 771 33.01 -27.57 -4.31
N SER A 772 33.83 -28.61 -4.21
CA SER A 772 35.08 -28.59 -3.45
C SER A 772 36.17 -27.97 -4.32
N ALA A 773 36.62 -26.77 -3.94
CA ALA A 773 37.64 -25.99 -4.63
C ALA A 773 38.71 -25.62 -3.58
N ALA A 774 39.69 -26.50 -3.43
CA ALA A 774 40.65 -26.46 -2.31
C ALA A 774 41.37 -25.11 -2.20
N PRO A 775 41.51 -24.53 -0.99
CA PRO A 775 41.26 -25.13 0.33
C PRO A 775 39.81 -25.01 0.85
N ALA A 776 38.84 -24.67 0.01
CA ALA A 776 37.46 -24.38 0.42
C ALA A 776 36.40 -25.30 -0.23
N LEU A 777 35.19 -25.30 0.33
CA LEU A 777 33.98 -25.86 -0.27
C LEU A 777 32.96 -24.73 -0.46
N LEU A 778 32.56 -24.47 -1.69
CA LEU A 778 31.49 -23.52 -2.04
C LEU A 778 30.16 -24.26 -2.10
N ALA A 779 29.14 -23.73 -1.41
CA ALA A 779 27.80 -24.30 -1.32
C ALA A 779 26.74 -23.24 -1.68
N ILE A 780 25.81 -23.58 -2.56
CA ILE A 780 24.75 -22.66 -3.00
C ILE A 780 23.41 -23.11 -2.42
N SER A 781 22.86 -22.30 -1.53
CA SER A 781 21.58 -22.54 -0.85
C SER A 781 20.40 -22.11 -1.71
N ASP A 782 20.51 -20.95 -2.37
CA ASP A 782 19.48 -20.46 -3.28
C ASP A 782 20.04 -19.69 -4.49
N VAL A 783 19.27 -19.72 -5.58
CA VAL A 783 19.43 -18.92 -6.79
C VAL A 783 18.01 -18.57 -7.22
N ARG A 784 17.72 -17.28 -7.33
CA ARG A 784 16.43 -16.75 -7.76
C ARG A 784 16.63 -15.70 -8.85
N THR A 785 15.70 -15.69 -9.80
CA THR A 785 15.62 -14.70 -10.87
C THR A 785 14.24 -14.06 -10.85
N ASN A 786 14.15 -12.76 -11.10
CA ASN A 786 12.89 -12.03 -11.15
C ASN A 786 13.01 -10.83 -12.09
N ASN A 787 12.09 -10.69 -13.05
CA ASN A 787 12.03 -9.57 -14.00
C ASN A 787 12.08 -8.17 -13.33
N ALA A 788 11.67 -8.04 -12.06
CA ALA A 788 11.69 -6.80 -11.30
C ALA A 788 12.94 -6.58 -10.43
N ALA A 789 13.74 -7.63 -10.14
CA ALA A 789 14.85 -7.57 -9.17
C ALA A 789 16.18 -8.15 -9.68
N GLY A 790 16.20 -8.74 -10.89
CA GLY A 790 17.36 -9.41 -11.47
C GLY A 790 17.67 -10.76 -10.83
N LEU A 791 18.96 -11.11 -10.82
CA LEU A 791 19.52 -12.31 -10.22
C LEU A 791 19.84 -12.08 -8.73
N SER A 792 19.54 -13.08 -7.90
CA SER A 792 19.96 -13.16 -6.50
C SER A 792 20.50 -14.56 -6.20
N ILE A 793 21.70 -14.64 -5.63
CA ILE A 793 22.37 -15.89 -5.21
C ILE A 793 22.60 -15.82 -3.69
N GLU A 794 22.33 -16.91 -2.99
CA GLU A 794 22.55 -17.06 -1.54
C GLU A 794 23.31 -18.37 -1.29
N GLY A 795 24.37 -18.33 -0.48
CA GLY A 795 25.23 -19.48 -0.25
C GLY A 795 26.24 -19.29 0.88
N ALA A 796 27.14 -20.26 1.01
CA ALA A 796 28.18 -20.28 2.02
C ALA A 796 29.49 -20.86 1.46
N VAL A 797 30.62 -20.36 1.98
CA VAL A 797 31.96 -20.92 1.75
C VAL A 797 32.46 -21.53 3.05
N TYR A 798 33.02 -22.73 2.98
CA TYR A 798 33.51 -23.49 4.14
C TYR A 798 34.99 -23.81 4.02
N THR A 799 35.72 -23.76 5.14
CA THR A 799 37.14 -24.17 5.23
C THR A 799 37.39 -24.98 6.51
N ASP A 800 38.51 -25.71 6.58
CA ASP A 800 38.95 -26.35 7.82
C ASP A 800 39.11 -25.33 8.98
N ILE A 801 38.78 -25.75 10.21
CA ILE A 801 38.74 -24.89 11.41
C ILE A 801 40.10 -24.56 12.02
N ALA A 802 41.17 -25.26 11.63
CA ALA A 802 42.55 -24.92 11.97
C ALA A 802 43.11 -23.78 11.11
N LEU A 803 42.46 -23.42 10.01
CA LEU A 803 42.93 -22.39 9.08
C LEU A 803 42.75 -20.98 9.66
N PRO A 804 43.70 -20.06 9.41
CA PRO A 804 43.77 -18.79 10.12
C PRO A 804 42.82 -17.73 9.53
N LEU A 805 41.55 -18.05 9.26
CA LEU A 805 40.57 -17.11 8.66
C LEU A 805 39.56 -16.53 9.66
N TYR A 806 39.39 -17.16 10.83
CA TYR A 806 38.37 -16.79 11.83
C TYR A 806 38.50 -15.34 12.32
N GLU A 807 37.39 -14.60 12.30
CA GLU A 807 37.28 -13.19 12.75
C GLU A 807 38.25 -12.22 12.05
N ARG A 808 38.74 -12.58 10.85
CA ARG A 808 39.55 -11.68 10.02
C ARG A 808 38.74 -11.01 8.93
N MET A 809 39.01 -9.73 8.75
CA MET A 809 38.54 -8.95 7.63
C MET A 809 39.42 -9.17 6.38
N SER A 810 38.80 -9.17 5.19
CA SER A 810 39.44 -9.08 3.86
C SER A 810 40.48 -10.13 3.46
N VAL A 811 40.68 -11.18 4.25
CA VAL A 811 41.51 -12.35 3.90
C VAL A 811 40.88 -13.24 2.83
N ALA A 812 39.61 -13.03 2.50
CA ALA A 812 38.86 -13.86 1.56
C ALA A 812 37.73 -13.09 0.85
N GLN A 813 37.48 -13.43 -0.41
CA GLN A 813 36.46 -12.85 -1.29
C GLN A 813 35.89 -13.91 -2.23
N LEU A 814 34.63 -13.74 -2.65
CA LEU A 814 33.99 -14.44 -3.76
C LEU A 814 33.86 -13.46 -4.93
N TYR A 815 34.45 -13.81 -6.08
CA TYR A 815 34.22 -13.12 -7.35
C TYR A 815 33.33 -13.99 -8.25
N MET A 816 32.15 -13.51 -8.61
CA MET A 816 31.28 -14.18 -9.57
C MET A 816 31.54 -13.58 -10.96
N GLU A 817 32.12 -14.36 -11.86
CA GLU A 817 32.43 -13.93 -13.23
C GLU A 817 31.14 -13.86 -14.06
N GLN A 818 30.41 -14.97 -14.13
CA GLN A 818 29.28 -15.15 -15.04
C GLN A 818 28.30 -16.23 -14.58
N VAL A 819 27.08 -16.17 -15.10
CA VAL A 819 26.10 -17.26 -15.05
C VAL A 819 25.73 -17.73 -16.45
N GLN A 820 25.24 -18.96 -16.57
CA GLN A 820 24.71 -19.52 -17.80
C GLN A 820 23.27 -20.03 -17.60
N ASP A 821 22.38 -19.74 -18.54
CA ASP A 821 20.98 -20.21 -18.51
C ASP A 821 20.75 -21.54 -19.23
N ALA A 822 19.50 -22.01 -19.20
CA ALA A 822 19.07 -23.24 -19.89
C ALA A 822 19.12 -23.16 -21.43
N GLY A 823 19.25 -21.97 -22.02
CA GLY A 823 19.53 -21.76 -23.44
C GLY A 823 21.02 -21.82 -23.78
N ALA A 824 21.88 -22.11 -22.80
CA ALA A 824 23.33 -22.02 -22.86
C ALA A 824 23.86 -20.59 -23.08
N GLN A 825 23.04 -19.56 -22.89
CA GLN A 825 23.47 -18.16 -22.99
C GLN A 825 24.20 -17.73 -21.71
N HIS A 826 25.35 -17.06 -21.89
CA HIS A 826 26.17 -16.54 -20.80
C HIS A 826 25.83 -15.08 -20.50
N TYR A 827 25.79 -14.73 -19.21
CA TYR A 827 25.54 -13.38 -18.70
C TYR A 827 26.68 -12.99 -17.75
N PRO A 828 27.42 -11.90 -18.01
CA PRO A 828 28.46 -11.43 -17.11
C PRO A 828 27.83 -10.91 -15.81
N VAL A 829 28.42 -11.30 -14.69
CA VAL A 829 28.03 -10.85 -13.34
C VAL A 829 29.05 -9.81 -12.85
N ASN A 830 30.33 -10.16 -12.91
CA ASN A 830 31.47 -9.34 -12.47
C ASN A 830 31.32 -8.72 -11.05
N THR A 831 30.59 -9.40 -10.15
CA THR A 831 30.29 -8.93 -8.79
C THR A 831 31.22 -9.61 -7.78
N LEU A 832 31.71 -8.83 -6.82
CA LEU A 832 32.66 -9.27 -5.79
C LEU A 832 32.05 -9.06 -4.40
N VAL A 833 32.07 -10.12 -3.57
CA VAL A 833 31.54 -10.13 -2.20
C VAL A 833 32.65 -10.55 -1.22
N PRO A 834 32.95 -9.78 -0.16
CA PRO A 834 33.92 -10.18 0.86
C PRO A 834 33.37 -11.31 1.75
N LEU A 835 34.23 -12.21 2.19
CA LEU A 835 33.88 -13.40 2.97
C LEU A 835 34.38 -13.26 4.41
N SER A 836 33.46 -13.15 5.38
CA SER A 836 33.77 -13.10 6.81
C SER A 836 33.59 -14.49 7.43
N PHE A 837 34.68 -15.11 7.90
CA PHE A 837 34.66 -16.49 8.40
C PHE A 837 34.38 -16.56 9.91
N GLU A 838 33.27 -17.20 10.26
CA GLU A 838 32.89 -17.55 11.63
C GLU A 838 33.08 -19.06 11.91
N ARG A 839 33.19 -19.42 13.18
CA ARG A 839 33.14 -20.81 13.64
C ARG A 839 31.69 -21.29 13.66
N GLN A 840 31.46 -22.54 13.27
CA GLN A 840 30.17 -23.20 13.49
C GLN A 840 30.26 -24.09 14.74
N GLY A 841 29.20 -24.07 15.56
CA GLY A 841 29.11 -24.86 16.78
C GLY A 841 30.20 -24.55 17.82
N GLY A 842 30.58 -25.58 18.57
CA GLY A 842 31.62 -25.54 19.59
C GLY A 842 31.31 -24.72 20.85
N VAL A 843 32.28 -24.66 21.75
CA VAL A 843 32.24 -23.83 22.98
C VAL A 843 33.60 -23.23 23.28
N THR A 844 33.64 -21.98 23.74
CA THR A 844 34.88 -21.36 24.25
C THR A 844 34.92 -21.50 25.77
N LEU A 845 35.87 -22.28 26.28
CA LEU A 845 36.08 -22.51 27.71
C LEU A 845 37.49 -22.05 28.08
N ASN A 846 37.61 -21.14 29.06
CA ASN A 846 38.90 -20.58 29.51
C ASN A 846 39.74 -20.00 28.35
N ASN A 847 39.10 -19.26 27.44
CA ASN A 847 39.65 -18.73 26.18
C ASN A 847 40.19 -19.77 25.17
N VAL A 848 39.98 -21.07 25.41
CA VAL A 848 40.23 -22.14 24.44
C VAL A 848 38.92 -22.50 23.76
N TYR A 849 38.85 -22.33 22.44
CA TYR A 849 37.73 -22.83 21.65
C TYR A 849 37.86 -24.34 21.45
N GLN A 850 36.81 -25.07 21.83
CA GLN A 850 36.65 -26.50 21.57
C GLN A 850 35.62 -26.64 20.43
N PRO A 851 36.01 -27.19 19.26
CA PRO A 851 35.07 -27.40 18.15
C PRO A 851 34.03 -28.45 18.52
N ASP A 852 32.83 -28.31 17.96
CA ASP A 852 31.88 -29.41 17.88
C ASP A 852 32.37 -30.42 16.83
N GLU A 853 32.42 -31.71 17.21
CA GLU A 853 32.85 -32.81 16.33
C GLU A 853 31.99 -32.93 15.06
N LYS A 854 30.75 -32.43 15.08
CA LYS A 854 29.87 -32.39 13.91
C LYS A 854 30.05 -31.19 13.00
N THR A 855 30.65 -30.10 13.49
CA THR A 855 30.85 -28.85 12.73
C THR A 855 32.29 -28.30 12.80
N PRO A 856 33.34 -29.12 12.59
CA PRO A 856 34.75 -28.69 12.70
C PRO A 856 35.23 -27.88 11.47
N TRP A 857 34.49 -26.85 11.09
CA TRP A 857 34.79 -25.97 9.96
C TRP A 857 34.48 -24.50 10.26
N LEU A 858 35.17 -23.60 9.56
CA LEU A 858 34.73 -22.22 9.43
C LEU A 858 33.68 -22.11 8.31
N ARG A 859 32.83 -21.09 8.42
CA ARG A 859 31.79 -20.76 7.44
C ARG A 859 31.77 -19.25 7.21
N ALA A 860 31.69 -18.84 5.95
CA ALA A 860 31.36 -17.48 5.54
C ALA A 860 30.08 -17.52 4.68
N ASP A 861 28.99 -16.95 5.18
CA ASP A 861 27.75 -16.78 4.41
C ASP A 861 27.84 -15.58 3.46
N PHE A 862 27.21 -15.68 2.29
CA PHE A 862 27.15 -14.58 1.32
C PHE A 862 25.78 -14.47 0.65
N SER A 863 25.45 -13.24 0.24
CA SER A 863 24.40 -12.95 -0.74
C SER A 863 25.02 -12.12 -1.86
N LEU A 864 24.55 -12.32 -3.09
CA LEU A 864 25.01 -11.62 -4.28
C LEU A 864 23.79 -11.25 -5.12
N LYS A 865 23.74 -10.00 -5.61
CA LYS A 865 22.66 -9.50 -6.47
C LYS A 865 23.21 -8.89 -7.75
N ALA A 866 22.50 -9.09 -8.86
CA ALA A 866 22.81 -8.49 -10.16
C ALA A 866 21.50 -8.11 -10.87
N ALA A 867 21.10 -6.84 -10.75
CA ALA A 867 19.80 -6.33 -11.20
C ALA A 867 19.56 -6.40 -12.72
N ASP A 868 20.65 -6.40 -13.50
CA ASP A 868 20.63 -6.42 -14.97
C ASP A 868 20.41 -7.83 -15.55
N ILE A 869 20.63 -8.89 -14.75
CA ILE A 869 20.50 -10.28 -15.22
C ILE A 869 19.04 -10.73 -15.05
N ARG A 870 18.30 -10.73 -16.16
CA ARG A 870 16.88 -11.10 -16.24
C ARG A 870 16.68 -12.26 -17.21
N THR A 871 17.18 -13.43 -16.81
CA THR A 871 16.94 -14.73 -17.46
C THR A 871 16.40 -15.69 -16.41
N ASP A 872 15.76 -16.78 -16.82
CA ASP A 872 15.26 -17.83 -15.93
C ASP A 872 16.06 -19.13 -16.11
N ASN A 873 15.99 -20.02 -15.12
CA ASN A 873 16.59 -21.36 -15.15
C ASN A 873 18.12 -21.35 -15.34
N ILE A 874 18.83 -20.66 -14.45
CA ILE A 874 20.31 -20.71 -14.37
C ILE A 874 20.77 -22.17 -14.21
N LYS A 875 21.61 -22.65 -15.14
CA LYS A 875 22.19 -24.00 -15.16
C LYS A 875 23.62 -24.06 -14.63
N GLN A 876 24.38 -22.97 -14.73
CA GLN A 876 25.80 -22.98 -14.38
C GLN A 876 26.24 -21.63 -13.78
N LEU A 877 27.11 -21.69 -12.77
CA LEU A 877 27.76 -20.54 -12.12
C LEU A 877 29.27 -20.69 -12.27
N ARG A 878 29.98 -19.64 -12.68
CA ARG A 878 31.45 -19.61 -12.75
C ARG A 878 32.01 -18.38 -12.06
N GLY A 879 33.11 -18.58 -11.34
CA GLY A 879 33.81 -17.52 -10.65
C GLY A 879 35.07 -18.02 -9.96
N GLU A 880 35.53 -17.25 -8.98
CA GLU A 880 36.75 -17.50 -8.22
C GLU A 880 36.51 -17.25 -6.73
N LEU A 881 37.09 -18.10 -5.88
CA LEU A 881 37.37 -17.75 -4.50
C LEU A 881 38.79 -17.17 -4.45
N ARG A 882 38.94 -15.99 -3.86
CA ARG A 882 40.22 -15.27 -3.78
C ARG A 882 40.60 -15.08 -2.32
N PHE A 883 41.82 -15.44 -1.97
CA PHE A 883 42.33 -15.36 -0.60
C PHE A 883 43.62 -14.55 -0.53
N PHE A 884 43.76 -13.73 0.51
CA PHE A 884 44.79 -12.68 0.56
C PHE A 884 45.63 -12.78 1.84
N LEU A 885 46.95 -12.76 1.66
CA LEU A 885 47.93 -12.51 2.72
C LEU A 885 48.51 -11.09 2.52
N PRO A 886 48.16 -10.11 3.38
CA PRO A 886 48.82 -8.81 3.39
C PRO A 886 50.32 -8.93 3.63
N THR A 887 51.15 -8.40 2.73
CA THR A 887 52.62 -8.47 2.86
C THR A 887 53.15 -7.35 3.75
N ALA A 888 52.48 -6.20 3.75
CA ALA A 888 52.71 -5.09 4.65
C ALA A 888 51.36 -4.48 5.08
N VAL A 889 51.24 -4.16 6.37
CA VAL A 889 50.06 -3.49 6.92
C VAL A 889 50.45 -2.11 7.46
N HIS A 890 49.67 -1.09 7.10
CA HIS A 890 49.84 0.28 7.57
C HIS A 890 48.61 0.72 8.34
N ALA A 891 48.80 1.32 9.52
CA ALA A 891 47.71 1.87 10.32
C ALA A 891 47.62 3.39 10.13
N GLU A 892 46.54 3.87 9.53
CA GLU A 892 46.22 5.29 9.44
C GLU A 892 45.16 5.65 10.48
N SER A 893 45.37 6.75 11.20
CA SER A 893 44.40 7.20 12.20
C SER A 893 43.64 8.44 11.74
N VAL A 894 42.32 8.31 11.74
CA VAL A 894 41.37 9.32 11.24
C VAL A 894 40.39 9.74 12.35
N PRO A 895 39.88 10.97 12.34
CA PRO A 895 38.85 11.40 13.30
C PRO A 895 37.55 10.63 13.08
N PHE A 896 36.82 10.32 14.16
CA PHE A 896 35.50 9.72 14.04
C PHE A 896 34.49 10.72 13.46
N THR A 897 33.86 10.36 12.35
CA THR A 897 32.86 11.17 11.65
C THR A 897 31.77 10.28 11.06
N LEU A 898 30.57 10.85 10.86
CA LEU A 898 29.48 10.23 10.08
C LEU A 898 29.62 10.69 8.63
N GLY A 899 29.59 9.76 7.67
CA GLY A 899 29.97 10.01 6.28
C GLY A 899 31.37 9.52 5.93
N PRO A 900 32.03 10.12 4.92
CA PRO A 900 33.35 9.68 4.47
C PRO A 900 34.38 9.74 5.60
N VAL A 901 34.95 8.58 5.94
CA VAL A 901 35.90 8.39 7.05
C VAL A 901 37.33 8.30 6.53
N TRP A 902 37.54 7.59 5.41
CA TRP A 902 38.86 7.33 4.85
C TRP A 902 38.79 7.02 3.34
N THR A 903 39.86 7.26 2.60
CA THR A 903 39.98 6.96 1.16
C THR A 903 41.42 6.60 0.84
N GLY A 904 41.63 5.38 0.31
CA GLY A 904 42.92 4.82 -0.06
C GLY A 904 43.23 4.89 -1.55
N THR A 905 43.96 3.89 -2.03
CA THR A 905 44.41 3.77 -3.42
C THR A 905 43.46 2.98 -4.30
N LYS A 906 42.73 2.00 -3.73
CA LYS A 906 41.75 1.13 -4.42
C LYS A 906 40.34 1.24 -3.84
N SER A 907 40.19 1.80 -2.64
CA SER A 907 38.96 1.73 -1.85
C SER A 907 38.68 3.00 -1.03
N SER A 908 37.46 3.10 -0.50
CA SER A 908 37.07 4.12 0.48
C SER A 908 36.11 3.56 1.52
N LEU A 909 36.14 4.16 2.71
CA LEU A 909 35.34 3.77 3.87
C LEU A 909 34.42 4.94 4.27
N GLN A 910 33.12 4.67 4.35
CA GLN A 910 32.11 5.66 4.73
C GLN A 910 31.24 5.10 5.86
N LEU A 911 31.18 5.79 7.00
CA LEU A 911 30.23 5.45 8.07
C LEU A 911 28.83 5.84 7.59
N HIS A 912 27.99 4.84 7.32
CA HIS A 912 26.63 5.02 6.83
C HIS A 912 25.61 5.07 7.97
N GLU A 913 25.81 4.29 9.03
CA GLU A 913 24.95 4.31 10.22
C GLU A 913 25.71 4.07 11.53
N TRP A 914 25.31 4.78 12.58
CA TRP A 914 25.70 4.57 13.97
C TRP A 914 24.45 4.23 14.79
N LYS A 915 24.46 3.08 15.46
CA LYS A 915 23.42 2.56 16.37
C LYS A 915 24.00 2.35 17.78
N THR A 916 23.13 2.19 18.77
CA THR A 916 23.50 1.78 20.14
C THR A 916 24.42 0.55 20.13
N GLY A 917 25.70 0.76 20.47
CA GLY A 917 26.75 -0.27 20.48
C GLY A 917 27.29 -0.75 19.12
N ARG A 918 26.95 -0.10 17.99
CA ARG A 918 27.34 -0.58 16.65
C ARG A 918 27.56 0.56 15.64
N LEU A 919 28.63 0.43 14.86
CA LEU A 919 28.91 1.22 13.66
C LEU A 919 28.72 0.34 12.41
N VAL A 920 28.18 0.92 11.34
CA VAL A 920 27.92 0.25 10.07
C VAL A 920 28.45 1.14 8.94
N PHE A 921 29.46 0.63 8.23
CA PHE A 921 30.16 1.31 7.17
C PHE A 921 29.83 0.69 5.81
N SER A 922 29.72 1.52 4.77
CA SER A 922 29.88 1.08 3.39
C SER A 922 31.36 1.11 3.01
N VAL A 923 31.80 0.09 2.27
CA VAL A 923 33.10 0.07 1.60
C VAL A 923 32.84 0.17 0.11
N GLN A 924 33.55 1.06 -0.57
CA GLN A 924 33.52 1.18 -2.03
C GLN A 924 34.89 0.81 -2.59
N GLY A 925 34.94 0.14 -3.74
CA GLY A 925 36.19 -0.29 -4.37
C GLY A 925 36.67 -1.66 -3.89
N ALA A 926 37.99 -1.83 -3.76
CA ALA A 926 38.61 -3.14 -3.53
C ALA A 926 38.71 -3.48 -2.03
N TYR A 927 37.99 -4.52 -1.58
CA TYR A 927 37.93 -4.89 -0.16
C TYR A 927 39.29 -5.36 0.41
N ASP A 928 40.19 -5.91 -0.41
CA ASP A 928 41.53 -6.40 0.00
C ASP A 928 42.43 -5.31 0.56
N GLU A 929 42.17 -4.03 0.27
CA GLU A 929 42.97 -2.93 0.79
C GLU A 929 42.70 -2.65 2.28
N ILE A 930 41.50 -2.91 2.80
CA ILE A 930 41.12 -2.62 4.19
C ILE A 930 41.16 -3.92 5.01
N VAL A 931 42.15 -4.10 5.88
CA VAL A 931 42.44 -5.36 6.60
C VAL A 931 42.15 -5.30 8.10
N GLY A 932 42.03 -4.10 8.67
CA GLY A 932 41.60 -3.89 10.05
C GLY A 932 40.89 -2.54 10.22
N LEU A 933 40.02 -2.46 11.23
CA LEU A 933 39.31 -1.25 11.61
C LEU A 933 39.05 -1.27 13.12
N LYS A 934 39.53 -0.25 13.82
CA LYS A 934 39.42 -0.10 15.28
C LYS A 934 38.82 1.25 15.65
N ALA A 935 38.13 1.31 16.79
CA ALA A 935 37.61 2.55 17.36
C ALA A 935 38.19 2.81 18.75
N PHE A 936 38.45 4.09 19.03
CA PHE A 936 39.08 4.55 20.26
C PHE A 936 38.29 5.70 20.91
N ASP A 937 38.29 5.71 22.24
CA ASP A 937 37.73 6.78 23.07
C ASP A 937 38.70 7.98 23.23
N GLY A 938 38.27 8.98 24.01
CA GLY A 938 39.02 10.22 24.28
C GLY A 938 40.37 10.02 24.99
N ASP A 939 40.52 8.92 25.75
CA ASP A 939 41.75 8.58 26.45
C ASP A 939 42.68 7.68 25.61
N GLY A 940 42.26 7.34 24.38
CA GLY A 940 43.02 6.49 23.47
C GLY A 940 42.92 5.00 23.77
N LYS A 941 41.94 4.57 24.59
CA LYS A 941 41.66 3.16 24.86
C LYS A 941 40.84 2.56 23.72
N LEU A 942 41.11 1.29 23.42
CA LEU A 942 40.41 0.51 22.40
C LEU A 942 39.00 0.14 22.89
N ILE A 943 37.98 0.52 22.13
CA ILE A 943 36.56 0.35 22.49
C ILE A 943 35.75 -0.42 21.43
N SER A 944 36.39 -0.98 20.42
CA SER A 944 35.78 -1.80 19.36
C SER A 944 36.06 -3.29 19.53
N GLN A 945 35.16 -4.14 19.02
CA GLN A 945 35.44 -5.54 18.68
C GLN A 945 36.14 -5.66 17.31
N PRO A 946 36.71 -6.83 16.96
CA PRO A 946 37.15 -7.13 15.60
C PRO A 946 36.00 -6.89 14.60
N PRO A 947 36.27 -6.21 13.47
CA PRO A 947 35.26 -5.83 12.50
C PRO A 947 34.91 -7.00 11.58
N TYR A 948 33.68 -7.06 11.06
CA TYR A 948 33.22 -8.15 10.21
C TYR A 948 32.29 -7.67 9.09
N TYR A 949 32.37 -8.32 7.92
CA TYR A 949 31.46 -8.03 6.82
C TYR A 949 30.13 -8.79 6.99
N SER A 950 29.03 -8.10 6.70
CA SER A 950 27.70 -8.66 6.53
C SER A 950 27.18 -8.37 5.13
N ALA A 951 27.05 -9.42 4.31
CA ALA A 951 26.41 -9.35 2.98
C ALA A 951 24.93 -9.74 3.02
N VAL A 952 24.31 -9.79 4.20
CA VAL A 952 22.95 -10.33 4.38
C VAL A 952 21.91 -9.34 3.83
N PHE A 953 21.26 -9.71 2.73
CA PHE A 953 20.20 -8.99 1.99
C PHE A 953 20.58 -7.74 1.17
N GLY A 954 21.85 -7.35 1.01
CA GLY A 954 22.20 -6.15 0.23
C GLY A 954 23.67 -6.03 -0.14
N GLU A 955 24.10 -4.80 -0.45
CA GLU A 955 25.52 -4.45 -0.59
C GLU A 955 26.30 -4.85 0.67
N PRO A 956 27.56 -5.35 0.56
CA PRO A 956 28.35 -5.74 1.71
C PRO A 956 28.62 -4.56 2.66
N GLN A 957 28.15 -4.69 3.90
CA GLN A 957 28.36 -3.69 4.95
C GLN A 957 29.44 -4.17 5.92
N LEU A 958 30.36 -3.27 6.28
CA LEU A 958 31.36 -3.53 7.31
C LEU A 958 30.81 -3.10 8.68
N ILE A 959 30.71 -4.05 9.61
CA ILE A 959 30.14 -3.83 10.95
C ILE A 959 31.27 -3.81 11.99
N VAL A 960 31.21 -2.82 12.88
CA VAL A 960 32.10 -2.71 14.05
C VAL A 960 31.24 -2.55 15.30
N GLU A 961 31.34 -3.48 16.25
CA GLU A 961 30.66 -3.34 17.54
C GLU A 961 31.53 -2.50 18.49
N ILE A 962 30.92 -1.57 19.22
CA ILE A 962 31.60 -0.60 20.09
C ILE A 962 30.99 -0.58 21.50
N SER A 963 31.83 -0.49 22.54
CA SER A 963 31.34 -0.36 23.93
C SER A 963 30.93 1.06 24.25
N GLU A 964 31.73 2.02 23.79
CA GLU A 964 31.75 3.41 24.27
C GLU A 964 31.64 4.43 23.12
N LEU A 965 31.75 5.73 23.42
CA LEU A 965 31.72 6.79 22.40
C LEU A 965 33.07 6.90 21.65
N PRO A 966 33.11 6.68 20.33
CA PRO A 966 34.33 6.85 19.55
C PRO A 966 34.64 8.33 19.26
N VAL A 967 35.93 8.69 19.33
CA VAL A 967 36.46 9.99 18.87
C VAL A 967 37.45 9.84 17.71
N ARG A 968 38.06 8.66 17.59
CA ARG A 968 39.15 8.34 16.66
C ARG A 968 38.93 6.92 16.12
N LEU A 969 39.19 6.74 14.83
CA LEU A 969 39.30 5.45 14.19
C LEU A 969 40.75 5.19 13.77
N GLU A 970 41.07 3.92 13.59
CA GLU A 970 42.34 3.45 13.02
C GLU A 970 42.00 2.44 11.94
N VAL A 971 42.32 2.79 10.70
CA VAL A 971 42.11 1.96 9.51
C VAL A 971 43.44 1.28 9.22
N GLU A 972 43.45 -0.04 9.23
CA GLU A 972 44.64 -0.84 8.90
C GLU A 972 44.52 -1.34 7.47
N THR A 973 45.53 -1.05 6.64
CA THR A 973 45.45 -1.20 5.19
C THR A 973 46.63 -1.96 4.61
N ALA A 974 46.38 -2.66 3.49
CA ALA A 974 47.36 -3.43 2.75
C ALA A 974 47.54 -2.87 1.35
N ALA A 975 48.71 -2.28 1.08
CA ALA A 975 49.06 -1.81 -0.27
C ALA A 975 49.32 -3.00 -1.22
N GLU A 976 49.95 -4.05 -0.69
CA GLU A 976 50.30 -5.29 -1.39
C GLU A 976 49.84 -6.52 -0.59
N SER A 977 49.34 -7.52 -1.31
CA SER A 977 48.91 -8.81 -0.77
C SER A 977 49.34 -9.93 -1.71
N GLN A 978 49.77 -11.06 -1.16
CA GLN A 978 49.92 -12.31 -1.92
C GLN A 978 48.52 -12.93 -2.08
N GLU A 979 48.13 -13.22 -3.32
CA GLU A 979 46.79 -13.73 -3.66
C GLU A 979 46.83 -15.22 -4.02
N LEU A 980 45.90 -16.00 -3.47
CA LEU A 980 45.55 -17.34 -3.95
C LEU A 980 44.19 -17.26 -4.65
N VAL A 981 44.18 -17.44 -5.97
CA VAL A 981 42.97 -17.52 -6.79
C VAL A 981 42.59 -18.98 -6.99
N VAL A 982 41.37 -19.34 -6.58
CA VAL A 982 40.82 -20.69 -6.70
C VAL A 982 39.57 -20.63 -7.60
N PRO A 983 39.68 -20.96 -8.90
CA PRO A 983 38.54 -20.94 -9.81
C PRO A 983 37.56 -22.07 -9.48
N PHE A 984 36.27 -21.80 -9.65
CA PHE A 984 35.21 -22.81 -9.55
C PHE A 984 34.29 -22.76 -10.78
N ASP A 985 33.74 -23.92 -11.11
CA ASP A 985 32.68 -24.08 -12.08
C ASP A 985 31.63 -25.04 -11.49
N LEU A 986 30.38 -24.59 -11.43
CA LEU A 986 29.35 -25.18 -10.59
C LEU A 986 28.04 -25.34 -11.37
N ALA A 987 27.69 -26.59 -11.66
CA ALA A 987 26.39 -26.94 -12.23
C ALA A 987 25.28 -26.84 -11.17
N MET A 988 24.20 -26.15 -11.52
CA MET A 988 22.95 -26.14 -10.77
C MET A 988 22.13 -27.40 -11.11
N PRO A 989 21.40 -28.00 -10.15
CA PRO A 989 20.44 -29.06 -10.45
C PRO A 989 19.32 -28.53 -11.35
N GLU A 990 18.64 -29.43 -12.06
CA GLU A 990 17.42 -29.07 -12.77
C GLU A 990 16.30 -28.82 -11.74
N GLY A 991 15.78 -27.58 -11.72
CA GLY A 991 14.75 -27.09 -10.80
C GLY A 991 13.34 -27.18 -11.36
#